data_AF-A0A353B938-F1
#
_entry.id   AF-A0A353B938-F1
#
_cell.length_a   1.000
_cell.length_b   1.000
_cell.length_c   1.000
_cell.angle_alpha   90.00
_cell.angle_beta   90.00
_cell.angle_gamma   90.00
#
_symmetry.space_group_name_H-M   'P 1'
#
loop_
_entity.id
_entity.type
_entity.pdbx_description
1 polymer ?
#
loop_
_entity_poly.entity_id
_entity_poly.type
_entity_poly.pdbx_seq_one_letter_code
_entity_poly.pdbx_strand_id
1 'polypeptide(L)'
;MMLRGNKFWTLLPDMRTGKTMMHRVFAAGGILYAALRRKARIAHSHRSPSLGCLAVVLFAFGASQFAADFASAQHLDTFEGGQPRWLLVESDCAAQVTGQEIGLTMPHSGRTSEIIELACARGTRAIVAYPIEPSLVLNEFRPRLWVRCHSGKMTFGVRVVFPQARHPVTGGRLTTILWGDSYTTPGHWQELRVTELERRLSAEVMRLRKLHSPQLQLDDAHIDTIVLNAYTGPGRYKIQVDDLDLRGLIALSAAGIPTPLNWRRRWKWREEMPSPEQAYWATVNRAPIWLEHRGESFPWIASLGYTGVVMNQLPASQQLADLNHSRLDVICPPPAQAMEFVESDLVAIKGWLVGAAMDGRQIDYARSQARQASQLPAKLARPLVGEALERHWQFARITDELMVAQPNAASAGGWQDRQTWLREKLSVVRPATQGWVSVNVDAGPALIGQAVAVRKALDMDESVNLTTWPMGARHNVISAIVAGARGIMMRSSEPLTATRGQQQAQIAAIRWTNNDLKLWGPWLAQGQALAPPQLNRSDYQAACLSVRDSRLIIAAVSVPESQHVLPATTGQPLQFSIPNAASVQQVFRLTDGKLQPVDADTSGNAITWTIERPRSTESFVVTNSPPVLAYVAKQCEQTVLSNAVDQVDIASESLERATRLIESRYAKAPDERTKMGAARHHLLALAQAQQRINTAQRDLQRNAPSAAINNSADALDLIHGVFFDSYQVARANLAAAQSSPFVLTPSSLHLHWDLAIACERSQWRDVELPGADFADLDRMLAAGWSQQRRQTDQATLAVELVPGSTTQHPRSTNGLRLAAYRQPGSDPISGGYEGALTRVRSAGIELPAGHLVRVVGTAAILKCD
;
A
#
# COMPACT_ATOMS: atom_id res chain seq x y z
N MET A 1 59.04 5.70 -12.77
CA MET A 1 60.46 6.00 -12.47
C MET A 1 60.53 7.48 -12.12
N MET A 2 61.02 7.83 -10.92
CA MET A 2 61.09 9.20 -10.33
C MET A 2 59.70 9.88 -10.11
N LEU A 3 59.32 10.55 -9.02
CA LEU A 3 59.90 11.17 -7.79
C LEU A 3 60.22 12.68 -7.83
N ARG A 4 59.66 13.40 -6.83
CA ARG A 4 59.91 14.78 -6.35
C ARG A 4 59.34 15.91 -7.25
N GLY A 5 58.87 17.05 -6.71
CA GLY A 5 58.57 17.42 -5.31
C GLY A 5 58.66 18.93 -5.02
N ASN A 6 58.12 19.38 -3.86
CA ASN A 6 58.23 20.73 -3.24
C ASN A 6 57.49 21.92 -3.96
N LYS A 7 57.12 23.05 -3.31
CA LYS A 7 56.62 23.36 -1.93
C LYS A 7 56.25 24.87 -1.81
N PHE A 8 55.59 25.29 -0.70
CA PHE A 8 55.54 26.66 -0.11
C PHE A 8 54.67 27.75 -0.80
N TRP A 9 54.21 28.84 -0.15
CA TRP A 9 54.24 29.34 1.27
C TRP A 9 52.90 30.08 1.61
N THR A 10 52.38 29.92 2.86
CA THR A 10 51.52 30.82 3.72
C THR A 10 50.48 31.83 3.15
N LEU A 11 49.35 32.10 3.84
CA LEU A 11 49.29 32.77 5.16
C LEU A 11 48.05 32.45 6.03
N LEU A 12 48.28 32.43 7.35
CA LEU A 12 47.31 32.45 8.46
C LEU A 12 48.04 33.02 9.71
N PRO A 13 47.40 33.92 10.48
CA PRO A 13 47.21 33.70 11.92
C PRO A 13 45.86 34.28 12.42
N ASP A 14 45.35 34.06 13.65
CA ASP A 14 45.79 33.21 14.79
C ASP A 14 44.50 32.68 15.47
N MET A 15 44.44 31.44 16.00
CA MET A 15 44.63 31.07 17.42
C MET A 15 43.79 31.86 18.46
N ARG A 16 43.31 31.27 19.58
CA ARG A 16 43.93 30.26 20.46
C ARG A 16 42.94 29.30 21.15
N THR A 17 43.42 28.06 21.37
CA THR A 17 43.23 27.13 22.53
C THR A 17 41.84 26.98 23.18
N GLY A 18 41.35 25.79 23.53
CA GLY A 18 42.02 24.50 23.85
C GLY A 18 41.48 23.97 25.21
N LYS A 19 41.62 22.71 25.63
CA LYS A 19 42.35 21.55 25.08
C LYS A 19 41.81 20.26 25.77
N THR A 20 41.96 19.07 25.14
CA THR A 20 42.22 17.70 25.70
C THR A 20 41.90 17.38 27.19
N MET A 21 41.41 16.21 27.64
CA MET A 21 41.63 14.77 27.27
C MET A 21 40.79 13.87 28.23
N MET A 22 40.67 12.51 28.23
CA MET A 22 40.99 11.36 27.34
C MET A 22 40.23 10.08 27.83
N HIS A 23 39.69 9.22 26.94
CA HIS A 23 39.52 7.73 27.07
C HIS A 23 38.76 7.12 28.31
N ARG A 24 38.30 5.84 28.38
CA ARG A 24 37.94 4.76 27.41
C ARG A 24 37.10 3.67 28.15
N VAL A 25 35.99 3.20 27.54
CA VAL A 25 35.48 1.79 27.43
C VAL A 25 35.19 0.93 28.70
N PHE A 26 34.22 0.01 28.56
CA PHE A 26 33.72 -1.03 29.51
C PHE A 26 32.81 -0.54 30.66
N ALA A 27 31.87 -1.34 31.20
CA ALA A 27 30.97 -2.36 30.61
C ALA A 27 29.86 -2.76 31.61
N ALA A 28 28.79 -3.36 31.07
CA ALA A 28 27.81 -4.27 31.70
C ALA A 28 27.61 -4.34 33.24
N GLY A 29 26.35 -4.20 33.66
CA GLY A 29 25.72 -5.23 34.51
C GLY A 29 25.49 -4.94 36.01
N GLY A 30 24.30 -4.41 36.33
CA GLY A 30 23.45 -5.03 37.35
C GLY A 30 23.39 -4.47 38.79
N ILE A 31 22.27 -4.81 39.44
CA ILE A 31 22.00 -4.87 40.89
C ILE A 31 21.92 -3.54 41.68
N LEU A 32 20.68 -2.99 41.68
CA LEU A 32 19.81 -2.82 42.86
C LEU A 32 20.34 -2.14 44.16
N TYR A 33 19.68 -1.03 44.50
CA TYR A 33 19.39 -0.50 45.86
C TYR A 33 20.47 -0.53 46.96
N ALA A 34 21.02 0.66 47.27
CA ALA A 34 21.44 1.00 48.63
C ALA A 34 21.25 2.50 48.96
N ALA A 35 20.68 2.76 50.14
CA ALA A 35 20.77 3.99 50.94
C ALA A 35 20.55 5.38 50.28
N LEU A 36 19.31 5.87 50.38
CA LEU A 36 19.02 7.29 50.63
C LEU A 36 19.86 7.84 51.80
N ARG A 37 20.84 8.75 51.56
CA ARG A 37 21.27 9.81 52.53
C ARG A 37 22.42 10.71 52.01
N ARG A 38 22.12 11.97 51.63
CA ARG A 38 22.47 13.18 52.41
C ARG A 38 22.27 14.53 51.69
N LYS A 39 21.59 15.43 52.42
CA LYS A 39 21.77 16.91 52.54
C LYS A 39 21.63 17.82 51.30
N ALA A 40 20.69 18.76 51.44
CA ALA A 40 20.59 19.98 50.65
C ALA A 40 21.40 21.16 51.23
N ARG A 41 21.66 22.18 50.40
CA ARG A 41 21.87 23.62 50.69
C ARG A 41 21.50 24.36 49.37
N ILE A 42 20.50 25.24 49.25
CA ILE A 42 20.11 26.50 49.97
C ILE A 42 20.65 27.76 49.25
N ALA A 43 19.77 28.78 49.17
CA ALA A 43 19.94 30.17 48.69
C ALA A 43 19.84 30.44 47.17
N HIS A 44 19.36 31.60 46.69
CA HIS A 44 18.22 32.48 47.07
C HIS A 44 18.17 33.71 46.15
N SER A 45 17.01 34.04 45.56
CA SER A 45 16.50 35.40 45.17
C SER A 45 15.33 35.23 44.18
N HIS A 46 14.08 35.59 44.49
CA HIS A 46 13.45 36.91 44.70
C HIS A 46 12.84 37.55 43.43
N ARG A 47 11.57 37.24 43.12
CA ARG A 47 10.40 38.11 43.44
C ARG A 47 9.07 37.52 42.92
N SER A 48 8.00 37.76 43.69
CA SER A 48 6.58 37.61 43.36
C SER A 48 5.87 38.94 43.78
N PRO A 49 4.56 39.21 43.55
CA PRO A 49 3.36 38.39 43.79
C PRO A 49 2.54 38.16 42.48
N SER A 50 1.31 37.61 42.42
CA SER A 50 0.23 37.49 43.42
C SER A 50 -0.65 36.22 43.30
N LEU A 51 -1.62 36.14 44.22
CA LEU A 51 -2.51 35.03 44.61
C LEU A 51 -3.12 34.20 43.46
N GLY A 52 -3.24 32.87 43.65
CA GLY A 52 -3.99 32.01 42.71
C GLY A 52 -4.22 30.53 43.06
N CYS A 53 -3.61 29.94 44.10
CA CYS A 53 -3.82 28.51 44.44
C CYS A 53 -3.52 28.18 45.92
N LEU A 54 -4.51 28.30 46.81
CA LEU A 54 -4.43 27.85 48.22
C LEU A 54 -5.49 26.77 48.52
N ALA A 55 -5.48 25.67 47.75
CA ALA A 55 -6.56 24.66 47.81
C ALA A 55 -6.12 23.18 47.69
N VAL A 56 -4.86 22.87 47.35
CA VAL A 56 -4.47 21.50 46.93
C VAL A 56 -3.49 20.80 47.90
N VAL A 57 -2.71 21.54 48.69
CA VAL A 57 -1.61 20.96 49.50
C VAL A 57 -2.09 20.30 50.82
N LEU A 58 -3.33 20.58 51.27
CA LEU A 58 -3.88 20.03 52.52
C LEU A 58 -4.51 18.62 52.39
N PHE A 59 -4.49 18.02 51.20
CA PHE A 59 -4.96 16.64 51.00
C PHE A 59 -3.85 15.57 51.07
N ALA A 60 -2.59 15.97 51.33
CA ALA A 60 -1.41 15.13 51.18
C ALA A 60 -0.87 14.50 52.50
N PHE A 61 -1.55 14.68 53.65
CA PHE A 61 -1.05 14.24 54.96
C PHE A 61 -2.06 13.46 55.83
N GLY A 62 -3.18 13.01 55.24
CA GLY A 62 -4.22 12.23 55.93
C GLY A 62 -4.33 10.75 55.52
N ALA A 63 -3.47 10.27 54.61
CA ALA A 63 -3.65 9.00 53.90
C ALA A 63 -2.49 7.99 54.11
N SER A 64 -1.88 7.98 55.30
CA SER A 64 -0.71 7.14 55.62
C SER A 64 -0.84 6.33 56.92
N GLN A 65 -2.06 5.84 57.23
CA GLN A 65 -2.30 4.80 58.25
C GLN A 65 -3.24 3.68 57.76
N PHE A 66 -3.23 3.37 56.46
CA PHE A 66 -3.72 2.09 55.94
C PHE A 66 -2.55 1.31 55.35
N ALA A 67 -1.88 0.56 56.22
CA ALA A 67 -0.97 -0.51 55.85
C ALA A 67 -1.62 -1.85 56.21
N ALA A 68 -1.27 -2.91 55.47
CA ALA A 68 -1.89 -4.23 55.56
C ALA A 68 -3.38 -4.30 55.17
N ASP A 69 -3.64 -4.06 53.89
CA ASP A 69 -4.53 -4.99 53.17
C ASP A 69 -3.92 -5.32 51.79
N PHE A 70 -2.99 -6.27 51.79
CA PHE A 70 -2.60 -6.97 50.56
C PHE A 70 -3.72 -7.95 50.21
N ALA A 71 -4.80 -7.40 49.65
CA ALA A 71 -5.95 -8.16 49.20
C ALA A 71 -5.54 -9.10 48.05
N SER A 72 -5.11 -10.31 48.42
CA SER A 72 -5.03 -11.46 47.51
C SER A 72 -6.41 -11.60 46.87
N ALA A 73 -6.50 -11.34 45.57
CA ALA A 73 -7.76 -11.26 44.86
C ALA A 73 -8.39 -12.66 44.74
N GLN A 74 -9.20 -13.03 45.74
CA GLN A 74 -9.92 -14.30 45.78
C GLN A 74 -10.97 -14.29 44.67
N HIS A 75 -10.61 -14.84 43.51
CA HIS A 75 -11.49 -14.92 42.35
C HIS A 75 -12.54 -16.03 42.58
N LEU A 76 -13.58 -15.67 43.31
CA LEU A 76 -14.80 -16.43 43.49
C LEU A 76 -15.82 -15.96 42.44
N ASP A 77 -16.33 -16.88 41.63
CA ASP A 77 -17.45 -16.64 40.72
C ASP A 77 -18.70 -17.34 41.28
N THR A 78 -19.58 -16.55 41.91
CA THR A 78 -20.85 -17.01 42.51
C THR A 78 -22.00 -17.07 41.49
N PHE A 79 -21.71 -16.99 40.18
CA PHE A 79 -22.69 -17.03 39.08
C PHE A 79 -23.85 -16.01 39.16
N GLU A 80 -23.76 -15.00 40.04
CA GLU A 80 -24.79 -13.97 40.24
C GLU A 80 -24.94 -13.08 39.00
N GLY A 81 -25.89 -13.44 38.15
CA GLY A 81 -26.27 -12.71 36.94
C GLY A 81 -25.27 -12.76 35.79
N GLY A 82 -25.59 -12.02 34.74
CA GLY A 82 -24.86 -11.99 33.47
C GLY A 82 -25.34 -13.06 32.48
N GLN A 83 -24.43 -13.54 31.64
CA GLN A 83 -24.68 -14.64 30.69
C GLN A 83 -23.99 -15.93 31.19
N PRO A 84 -24.44 -17.12 30.75
CA PRO A 84 -23.75 -18.38 31.01
C PRO A 84 -22.29 -18.36 30.56
N ARG A 85 -21.44 -19.07 31.31
CA ARG A 85 -19.98 -18.92 31.29
C ARG A 85 -19.27 -20.21 30.91
N TRP A 86 -19.93 -21.35 31.05
CA TRP A 86 -19.42 -22.66 30.64
C TRP A 86 -19.70 -22.93 29.16
N LEU A 87 -18.78 -23.64 28.50
CA LEU A 87 -18.85 -23.95 27.07
C LEU A 87 -18.68 -25.46 26.85
N LEU A 88 -19.60 -26.11 26.12
CA LEU A 88 -19.40 -27.49 25.65
C LEU A 88 -18.33 -27.49 24.53
N VAL A 89 -17.22 -28.21 24.75
CA VAL A 89 -16.02 -28.11 23.88
C VAL A 89 -15.52 -29.43 23.29
N GLU A 90 -15.87 -30.56 23.90
CA GLU A 90 -15.51 -31.88 23.37
C GLU A 90 -16.49 -32.95 23.84
N SER A 91 -16.82 -33.89 22.96
CA SER A 91 -17.64 -35.05 23.30
C SER A 91 -17.27 -36.24 22.42
N ASP A 92 -17.42 -37.45 22.94
CA ASP A 92 -17.48 -38.70 22.15
C ASP A 92 -18.89 -39.30 22.09
N CYS A 93 -19.83 -38.77 22.88
CA CYS A 93 -21.22 -39.19 22.99
C CYS A 93 -22.20 -38.31 22.21
N ALA A 94 -21.70 -37.56 21.20
CA ALA A 94 -22.47 -36.61 20.40
C ALA A 94 -23.29 -35.61 21.25
N ALA A 95 -22.71 -35.13 22.36
CA ALA A 95 -23.39 -34.24 23.30
C ALA A 95 -23.86 -32.93 22.63
N GLN A 96 -25.04 -32.47 23.03
CA GLN A 96 -25.61 -31.18 22.64
C GLN A 96 -26.14 -30.46 23.88
N VAL A 97 -25.91 -29.15 23.97
CA VAL A 97 -26.56 -28.28 24.95
C VAL A 97 -27.98 -28.01 24.45
N THR A 98 -29.00 -28.47 25.18
CA THR A 98 -30.42 -28.24 24.83
C THR A 98 -31.03 -27.02 25.49
N GLY A 99 -30.37 -26.49 26.52
CA GLY A 99 -30.72 -25.26 27.22
C GLY A 99 -29.59 -24.87 28.17
N GLN A 100 -29.36 -23.57 28.34
CA GLN A 100 -28.34 -23.05 29.26
C GLN A 100 -28.73 -21.65 29.75
N GLU A 101 -28.72 -21.45 31.06
CA GLU A 101 -29.19 -20.20 31.69
C GLU A 101 -28.49 -19.92 33.03
N ILE A 102 -28.53 -18.67 33.49
CA ILE A 102 -28.27 -18.30 34.88
C ILE A 102 -29.63 -18.29 35.59
N GLY A 103 -29.92 -19.34 36.36
CA GLY A 103 -31.27 -19.68 36.82
C GLY A 103 -31.47 -19.58 38.34
N LEU A 104 -32.68 -19.15 38.74
CA LEU A 104 -33.11 -19.03 40.15
C LEU A 104 -33.44 -20.38 40.82
N THR A 105 -33.33 -21.51 40.10
CA THR A 105 -33.84 -22.81 40.55
C THR A 105 -32.87 -23.49 41.53
N MET A 106 -33.12 -23.36 42.84
CA MET A 106 -32.35 -24.07 43.89
C MET A 106 -30.82 -23.92 43.76
N PRO A 107 -30.26 -22.69 43.76
CA PRO A 107 -28.82 -22.47 43.78
C PRO A 107 -28.18 -23.06 45.06
N HIS A 108 -26.84 -23.08 45.11
CA HIS A 108 -26.09 -23.46 46.30
C HIS A 108 -25.98 -22.28 47.28
N SER A 109 -25.62 -21.09 46.77
CA SER A 109 -25.62 -19.84 47.54
C SER A 109 -26.31 -18.71 46.76
N GLY A 110 -26.19 -17.46 47.22
CA GLY A 110 -26.71 -16.29 46.50
C GLY A 110 -28.20 -16.37 46.14
N ARG A 111 -28.50 -16.15 44.86
CA ARG A 111 -29.86 -16.17 44.27
C ARG A 111 -29.93 -17.02 42.99
N THR A 112 -28.82 -17.21 42.29
CA THR A 112 -28.75 -17.85 40.97
C THR A 112 -27.57 -18.81 40.85
N SER A 113 -27.75 -19.87 40.05
CA SER A 113 -26.68 -20.81 39.66
C SER A 113 -26.69 -20.98 38.15
N GLU A 114 -25.57 -21.40 37.54
CA GLU A 114 -25.57 -21.72 36.11
C GLU A 114 -26.14 -23.12 35.88
N ILE A 115 -27.16 -23.20 35.02
CA ILE A 115 -27.89 -24.42 34.69
C ILE A 115 -27.56 -24.82 33.26
N ILE A 116 -27.11 -26.06 33.07
CA ILE A 116 -26.74 -26.64 31.77
C ILE A 116 -27.59 -27.89 31.55
N GLU A 117 -28.41 -27.91 30.51
CA GLU A 117 -29.11 -29.11 30.04
C GLU A 117 -28.36 -29.76 28.89
N LEU A 118 -27.98 -31.02 29.07
CA LEU A 118 -27.28 -31.81 28.05
C LEU A 118 -28.15 -32.95 27.54
N ALA A 119 -28.17 -33.13 26.23
CA ALA A 119 -28.57 -34.36 25.56
C ALA A 119 -27.31 -35.12 25.11
N CYS A 120 -27.17 -36.39 25.52
CA CYS A 120 -26.04 -37.24 25.16
C CYS A 120 -26.52 -38.58 24.59
N ALA A 121 -25.83 -39.10 23.57
CA ALA A 121 -25.91 -40.49 23.13
C ALA A 121 -24.99 -41.38 23.98
N ARG A 122 -24.65 -42.58 23.50
CA ARG A 122 -23.67 -43.46 24.16
C ARG A 122 -22.24 -42.98 23.88
N GLY A 123 -21.44 -42.83 24.92
CA GLY A 123 -19.99 -42.60 24.86
C GLY A 123 -19.38 -42.64 26.27
N THR A 124 -18.35 -41.82 26.53
CA THR A 124 -17.64 -41.73 27.81
C THR A 124 -17.47 -40.31 28.34
N ARG A 125 -17.61 -39.27 27.50
CA ARG A 125 -17.26 -37.89 27.87
C ARG A 125 -18.06 -36.81 27.13
N ALA A 126 -18.38 -35.77 27.88
CA ALA A 126 -18.95 -34.50 27.42
C ALA A 126 -18.28 -33.41 28.26
N ILE A 127 -17.25 -32.77 27.71
CA ILE A 127 -16.43 -31.79 28.44
C ILE A 127 -17.04 -30.42 28.29
N VAL A 128 -17.50 -29.86 29.41
CA VAL A 128 -17.78 -28.43 29.53
C VAL A 128 -16.57 -27.72 30.16
N ALA A 129 -16.29 -26.51 29.71
CA ALA A 129 -15.09 -25.75 30.00
C ALA A 129 -15.40 -24.31 30.42
N TYR A 130 -14.70 -23.83 31.45
CA TYR A 130 -14.68 -22.43 31.89
C TYR A 130 -13.24 -21.88 31.67
N PRO A 131 -13.02 -20.95 30.72
CA PRO A 131 -11.70 -20.35 30.48
C PRO A 131 -11.24 -19.44 31.63
N ILE A 132 -9.99 -19.60 32.08
CA ILE A 132 -9.38 -18.77 33.14
C ILE A 132 -8.08 -18.12 32.65
N GLU A 133 -7.59 -17.10 33.36
CA GLU A 133 -6.32 -16.47 32.96
C GLU A 133 -5.18 -17.49 33.06
N PRO A 134 -4.31 -17.60 32.03
CA PRO A 134 -3.17 -18.50 32.05
C PRO A 134 -2.36 -18.37 33.35
N SER A 135 -2.23 -19.48 34.08
CA SER A 135 -1.76 -19.49 35.47
C SER A 135 -0.81 -20.66 35.76
N LEU A 136 0.05 -20.48 36.77
CA LEU A 136 1.06 -21.47 37.16
C LEU A 136 0.42 -22.75 37.74
N VAL A 137 1.05 -23.90 37.48
CA VAL A 137 0.62 -25.18 38.06
C VAL A 137 1.26 -25.36 39.43
N LEU A 138 0.52 -24.98 40.49
CA LEU A 138 0.99 -24.95 41.88
C LEU A 138 0.05 -25.70 42.81
N ASN A 139 0.56 -26.31 43.88
CA ASN A 139 -0.26 -27.00 44.89
C ASN A 139 -1.08 -26.05 45.78
N GLU A 140 -0.80 -24.76 45.75
CA GLU A 140 -1.57 -23.67 46.36
C GLU A 140 -2.86 -23.41 45.59
N PHE A 141 -2.86 -23.58 44.26
CA PHE A 141 -4.04 -23.44 43.44
C PHE A 141 -4.96 -24.65 43.64
N ARG A 142 -6.07 -24.42 44.32
CA ARG A 142 -7.02 -25.48 44.72
C ARG A 142 -8.41 -25.12 44.23
N PRO A 143 -8.64 -25.12 42.91
CA PRO A 143 -9.91 -24.73 42.34
C PRO A 143 -11.01 -25.65 42.84
N ARG A 144 -12.19 -25.08 43.06
CA ARG A 144 -13.37 -25.78 43.60
C ARG A 144 -14.63 -25.32 42.90
N LEU A 145 -15.59 -26.22 42.79
CA LEU A 145 -16.89 -25.94 42.18
C LEU A 145 -17.96 -26.71 42.94
N TRP A 146 -19.07 -26.06 43.27
CA TRP A 146 -20.26 -26.76 43.72
C TRP A 146 -21.04 -27.26 42.51
N VAL A 147 -21.38 -28.55 42.51
CA VAL A 147 -22.06 -29.21 41.41
C VAL A 147 -23.25 -30.00 41.92
N ARG A 148 -24.34 -30.01 41.15
CA ARG A 148 -25.54 -30.81 41.40
C ARG A 148 -26.11 -31.37 40.10
N CYS A 149 -26.41 -32.67 40.08
CA CYS A 149 -27.11 -33.33 38.98
C CYS A 149 -27.96 -34.48 39.52
N HIS A 150 -29.03 -34.84 38.82
CA HIS A 150 -29.86 -36.00 39.18
C HIS A 150 -29.20 -37.36 38.83
N SER A 151 -27.98 -37.34 38.26
CA SER A 151 -27.17 -38.53 37.96
C SER A 151 -25.71 -38.31 38.33
N GLY A 152 -24.99 -39.40 38.64
CA GLY A 152 -23.60 -39.40 39.10
C GLY A 152 -22.56 -39.41 37.99
N LYS A 153 -21.29 -39.64 38.38
CA LYS A 153 -20.13 -39.92 37.49
C LYS A 153 -19.49 -38.73 36.77
N MET A 154 -19.91 -37.49 37.06
CA MET A 154 -19.17 -36.31 36.57
C MET A 154 -17.80 -36.21 37.25
N THR A 155 -16.80 -35.66 36.57
CA THR A 155 -15.44 -35.47 37.14
C THR A 155 -14.94 -34.05 36.91
N PHE A 156 -14.40 -33.42 37.94
CA PHE A 156 -13.87 -32.05 37.89
C PHE A 156 -12.36 -32.06 37.63
N GLY A 157 -11.81 -31.04 36.96
CA GLY A 157 -10.40 -31.01 36.58
C GLY A 157 -9.92 -29.66 36.05
N VAL A 158 -8.63 -29.60 35.71
CA VAL A 158 -8.01 -28.43 35.04
C VAL A 158 -7.29 -28.86 33.77
N ARG A 159 -7.39 -28.05 32.71
CA ARG A 159 -6.61 -28.25 31.48
C ARG A 159 -5.23 -27.63 31.64
N VAL A 160 -4.19 -28.44 31.46
CA VAL A 160 -2.80 -27.99 31.37
C VAL A 160 -2.36 -27.92 29.91
N VAL A 161 -1.65 -26.85 29.60
CA VAL A 161 -1.16 -26.50 28.27
C VAL A 161 0.37 -26.52 28.27
N PHE A 162 0.97 -27.24 27.30
CA PHE A 162 2.41 -27.27 27.09
C PHE A 162 2.75 -26.37 25.89
N PRO A 163 3.31 -25.16 26.09
CA PRO A 163 3.45 -24.19 25.00
C PRO A 163 4.45 -24.60 23.92
N GLN A 164 5.51 -25.35 24.29
CA GLN A 164 6.56 -25.77 23.34
C GLN A 164 6.26 -27.13 22.67
N ALA A 165 5.28 -27.90 23.16
CA ALA A 165 4.95 -29.22 22.61
C ALA A 165 3.77 -29.19 21.63
N ARG A 166 3.88 -29.99 20.56
CA ARG A 166 2.79 -30.30 19.62
C ARG A 166 2.37 -31.75 19.78
N HIS A 167 1.08 -32.03 19.64
CA HIS A 167 0.56 -33.39 19.72
C HIS A 167 0.89 -34.16 18.41
N PRO A 168 1.59 -35.31 18.46
CA PRO A 168 2.21 -35.92 17.27
C PRO A 168 1.25 -36.26 16.12
N VAL A 169 0.00 -36.59 16.44
CA VAL A 169 -1.00 -37.03 15.45
C VAL A 169 -1.79 -35.87 14.83
N THR A 170 -1.87 -34.72 15.52
CA THR A 170 -2.76 -33.60 15.12
C THR A 170 -2.04 -32.28 14.86
N GLY A 171 -0.75 -32.17 15.15
CA GLY A 171 0.10 -31.00 14.84
C GLY A 171 -0.17 -29.74 15.69
N GLY A 172 -1.38 -29.56 16.23
CA GLY A 172 -1.72 -28.51 17.18
C GLY A 172 -1.04 -28.68 18.54
N ARG A 173 -1.09 -27.65 19.38
CA ARG A 173 -0.50 -27.63 20.73
C ARG A 173 -0.92 -28.83 21.59
N LEU A 174 0.04 -29.40 22.32
CA LEU A 174 -0.22 -30.50 23.26
C LEU A 174 -0.86 -29.96 24.56
N THR A 175 -1.94 -30.60 24.98
CA THR A 175 -2.65 -30.29 26.23
C THR A 175 -3.10 -31.58 26.92
N THR A 176 -3.28 -31.53 28.22
CA THR A 176 -3.83 -32.63 29.03
C THR A 176 -4.82 -32.11 30.07
N ILE A 177 -5.53 -32.99 30.78
CA ILE A 177 -6.44 -32.64 31.85
C ILE A 177 -6.02 -33.35 33.14
N LEU A 178 -5.74 -32.57 34.18
CA LEU A 178 -5.50 -33.08 35.53
C LEU A 178 -6.86 -33.17 36.24
N TRP A 179 -7.42 -34.38 36.26
CA TRP A 179 -8.67 -34.68 36.96
C TRP A 179 -8.47 -34.71 38.49
N GLY A 180 -9.44 -34.17 39.22
CA GLY A 180 -9.57 -34.17 40.67
C GLY A 180 -10.75 -35.03 41.12
N ASP A 181 -11.66 -34.44 41.88
CA ASP A 181 -12.79 -35.13 42.51
C ASP A 181 -13.90 -35.55 41.52
N SER A 182 -14.73 -36.49 41.96
CA SER A 182 -15.86 -37.05 41.20
C SER A 182 -17.19 -36.83 41.93
N TYR A 183 -18.26 -36.57 41.16
CA TYR A 183 -19.61 -36.39 41.67
C TYR A 183 -20.28 -37.75 41.97
N THR A 184 -20.60 -37.96 43.24
CA THR A 184 -21.02 -39.27 43.80
C THR A 184 -22.32 -39.20 44.61
N THR A 185 -22.88 -38.02 44.87
CA THR A 185 -24.15 -37.86 45.61
C THR A 185 -25.27 -37.23 44.75
N PRO A 186 -25.90 -38.00 43.83
CA PRO A 186 -26.97 -37.51 42.95
C PRO A 186 -28.10 -36.79 43.69
N GLY A 187 -28.61 -35.72 43.08
CA GLY A 187 -29.71 -34.89 43.61
C GLY A 187 -29.28 -33.84 44.64
N HIS A 188 -28.09 -33.97 45.24
CA HIS A 188 -27.53 -33.05 46.23
C HIS A 188 -26.42 -32.17 45.66
N TRP A 189 -26.21 -30.99 46.25
CA TRP A 189 -25.02 -30.17 46.01
C TRP A 189 -23.78 -30.85 46.62
N GLN A 190 -22.70 -30.96 45.85
CA GLN A 190 -21.41 -31.50 46.27
C GLN A 190 -20.29 -30.57 45.79
N GLU A 191 -19.37 -30.23 46.69
CA GLU A 191 -18.12 -29.53 46.37
C GLU A 191 -17.16 -30.52 45.69
N LEU A 192 -16.69 -30.18 44.49
CA LEU A 192 -15.64 -30.90 43.76
C LEU A 192 -14.38 -30.04 43.73
N ARG A 193 -13.21 -30.62 43.99
CA ARG A 193 -11.93 -29.91 44.05
C ARG A 193 -10.88 -30.54 43.12
N VAL A 194 -9.82 -29.79 42.82
CA VAL A 194 -8.57 -30.35 42.28
C VAL A 194 -7.43 -30.04 43.25
N THR A 195 -6.59 -31.04 43.51
CA THR A 195 -5.55 -31.03 44.55
C THR A 195 -4.27 -31.70 44.04
N GLU A 196 -3.13 -31.40 44.64
CA GLU A 196 -1.82 -32.01 44.30
C GLU A 196 -1.43 -31.82 42.82
N LEU A 197 -1.71 -30.63 42.27
CA LEU A 197 -1.55 -30.33 40.84
C LEU A 197 -0.15 -30.62 40.31
N GLU A 198 0.91 -30.31 41.05
CA GLU A 198 2.30 -30.58 40.64
C GLU A 198 2.61 -32.08 40.58
N ARG A 199 2.09 -32.86 41.55
CA ARG A 199 2.26 -34.32 41.60
C ARG A 199 1.49 -34.99 40.45
N ARG A 200 0.27 -34.53 40.17
CA ARG A 200 -0.53 -34.98 39.02
C ARG A 200 0.14 -34.60 37.70
N LEU A 201 0.68 -33.39 37.58
CA LEU A 201 1.44 -32.95 36.41
C LEU A 201 2.70 -33.79 36.19
N SER A 202 3.47 -34.08 37.24
CA SER A 202 4.69 -34.89 37.12
C SER A 202 4.39 -36.32 36.64
N ALA A 203 3.34 -36.95 37.20
CA ALA A 203 2.87 -38.25 36.73
C ALA A 203 2.41 -38.20 35.25
N GLU A 204 1.73 -37.13 34.87
CA GLU A 204 1.21 -36.93 33.51
C GLU A 204 2.31 -36.62 32.48
N VAL A 205 3.33 -35.84 32.85
CA VAL A 205 4.52 -35.59 32.04
C VAL A 205 5.27 -36.89 31.75
N MET A 206 5.40 -37.78 32.74
CA MET A 206 5.94 -39.12 32.53
C MET A 206 5.06 -39.97 31.60
N ARG A 207 3.72 -39.89 31.73
CA ARG A 207 2.79 -40.59 30.85
C ARG A 207 2.89 -40.10 29.39
N LEU A 208 2.92 -38.79 29.17
CA LEU A 208 3.02 -38.18 27.84
C LEU A 208 4.36 -38.51 27.15
N ARG A 209 5.49 -38.45 27.88
CA ARG A 209 6.80 -38.86 27.34
C ARG A 209 6.84 -40.35 26.96
N LYS A 210 6.15 -41.22 27.71
CA LYS A 210 6.01 -42.65 27.39
C LYS A 210 5.06 -42.92 26.21
N LEU A 211 4.00 -42.12 26.05
CA LEU A 211 2.97 -42.31 25.01
C LEU A 211 3.37 -41.76 23.64
N HIS A 212 4.24 -40.74 23.60
CA HIS A 212 4.51 -39.96 22.39
C HIS A 212 6.01 -39.93 22.02
N SER A 213 6.85 -39.36 22.88
CA SER A 213 8.31 -39.33 22.71
C SER A 213 9.01 -38.86 23.99
N PRO A 214 10.14 -39.48 24.39
CA PRO A 214 10.98 -38.96 25.48
C PRO A 214 11.47 -37.52 25.26
N GLN A 215 11.57 -37.08 24.00
CA GLN A 215 12.11 -35.77 23.61
C GLN A 215 11.09 -34.62 23.68
N LEU A 216 9.87 -34.86 24.18
CA LEU A 216 8.89 -33.78 24.33
C LEU A 216 9.34 -32.72 25.36
N GLN A 217 9.41 -31.48 24.89
CA GLN A 217 9.56 -30.25 25.68
C GLN A 217 8.22 -29.94 26.35
N LEU A 218 8.09 -30.36 27.62
CA LEU A 218 6.86 -30.25 28.42
C LEU A 218 6.99 -29.20 29.53
N ASP A 219 7.94 -28.29 29.31
CA ASP A 219 8.32 -27.19 30.17
C ASP A 219 7.36 -25.99 29.94
N ASP A 220 7.41 -24.97 30.81
CA ASP A 220 6.47 -23.83 30.82
C ASP A 220 4.97 -24.22 30.86
N ALA A 221 4.67 -25.37 31.46
CA ALA A 221 3.32 -25.90 31.64
C ALA A 221 2.47 -24.96 32.51
N HIS A 222 1.26 -24.64 32.04
CA HIS A 222 0.33 -23.71 32.70
C HIS A 222 -1.13 -24.16 32.55
N ILE A 223 -2.02 -23.69 33.42
CA ILE A 223 -3.46 -23.93 33.33
C ILE A 223 -4.13 -22.76 32.62
N ASP A 224 -5.04 -23.04 31.68
CA ASP A 224 -5.84 -22.03 30.98
C ASP A 224 -7.37 -22.26 31.05
N THR A 225 -7.80 -23.38 31.63
CA THR A 225 -9.22 -23.77 31.68
C THR A 225 -9.53 -24.64 32.91
N ILE A 226 -10.66 -24.36 33.57
CA ILE A 226 -11.33 -25.30 34.49
C ILE A 226 -12.31 -26.15 33.70
N VAL A 227 -12.40 -27.45 33.97
CA VAL A 227 -13.22 -28.38 33.19
C VAL A 227 -14.05 -29.33 34.06
N LEU A 228 -15.23 -29.68 33.55
CA LEU A 228 -16.09 -30.71 34.11
C LEU A 228 -16.40 -31.72 33.00
N ASN A 229 -16.09 -33.00 33.20
CA ASN A 229 -16.69 -34.06 32.40
C ASN A 229 -18.14 -34.21 32.88
N ALA A 230 -19.04 -33.65 32.10
CA ALA A 230 -20.48 -33.58 32.33
C ALA A 230 -21.24 -34.82 31.83
N TYR A 231 -20.55 -35.90 31.44
CA TYR A 231 -21.21 -37.13 30.97
C TYR A 231 -21.65 -38.04 32.12
N THR A 232 -22.97 -38.22 32.28
CA THR A 232 -23.56 -39.11 33.30
C THR A 232 -24.15 -40.41 32.71
N GLY A 233 -24.31 -40.47 31.39
CA GLY A 233 -24.91 -41.57 30.63
C GLY A 233 -25.66 -41.07 29.39
N PRO A 234 -26.19 -41.98 28.55
CA PRO A 234 -27.07 -41.60 27.44
C PRO A 234 -28.43 -41.11 27.97
N GLY A 235 -28.97 -40.05 27.37
CA GLY A 235 -30.26 -39.45 27.75
C GLY A 235 -30.22 -37.93 27.75
N ARG A 236 -31.19 -37.31 28.44
CA ARG A 236 -31.20 -35.87 28.75
C ARG A 236 -31.14 -35.67 30.26
N TYR A 237 -30.34 -34.72 30.72
CA TYR A 237 -30.22 -34.41 32.15
C TYR A 237 -29.75 -32.97 32.37
N LYS A 238 -30.08 -32.44 33.56
CA LYS A 238 -29.77 -31.09 34.01
C LYS A 238 -28.61 -31.13 35.01
N ILE A 239 -27.60 -30.31 34.77
CA ILE A 239 -26.50 -30.02 35.69
C ILE A 239 -26.69 -28.60 36.19
N GLN A 240 -26.41 -28.37 37.46
CA GLN A 240 -26.28 -27.06 38.07
C GLN A 240 -24.86 -26.91 38.59
N VAL A 241 -24.26 -25.75 38.35
CA VAL A 241 -22.91 -25.40 38.82
C VAL A 241 -22.94 -24.03 39.48
N ASP A 242 -22.22 -23.91 40.59
CA ASP A 242 -22.29 -22.74 41.47
C ASP A 242 -20.96 -22.56 42.25
N ASP A 243 -20.75 -21.38 42.83
CA ASP A 243 -19.62 -21.02 43.70
C ASP A 243 -18.25 -21.56 43.19
N LEU A 244 -17.81 -21.11 42.00
CA LEU A 244 -16.51 -21.45 41.43
C LEU A 244 -15.40 -20.66 42.13
N ASP A 245 -14.69 -21.32 43.04
CA ASP A 245 -13.60 -20.78 43.84
C ASP A 245 -12.24 -21.04 43.18
N LEU A 246 -11.54 -20.00 42.74
CA LEU A 246 -10.20 -20.09 42.14
C LEU A 246 -9.06 -19.67 43.10
N ARG A 247 -9.25 -19.78 44.43
CA ARG A 247 -8.20 -19.45 45.41
C ARG A 247 -6.87 -20.18 45.12
N GLY A 248 -5.79 -19.39 45.18
CA GLY A 248 -4.41 -19.82 44.88
C GLY A 248 -4.00 -19.66 43.42
N LEU A 249 -4.86 -19.16 42.53
CA LEU A 249 -4.50 -18.85 41.14
C LEU A 249 -3.44 -17.75 41.09
N ILE A 250 -2.25 -18.06 40.56
CA ILE A 250 -1.21 -17.09 40.22
C ILE A 250 -1.11 -17.01 38.70
N ALA A 251 -1.55 -15.89 38.13
CA ALA A 251 -1.49 -15.66 36.69
C ALA A 251 -0.03 -15.52 36.22
N LEU A 252 0.26 -16.02 35.00
CA LEU A 252 1.58 -15.92 34.38
C LEU A 252 2.04 -14.45 34.27
N SER A 253 1.10 -13.53 34.01
CA SER A 253 1.28 -12.08 34.00
C SER A 253 1.88 -11.55 35.32
N ALA A 254 1.35 -12.00 36.47
CA ALA A 254 1.84 -11.65 37.80
C ALA A 254 3.20 -12.30 38.12
N ALA A 255 3.51 -13.44 37.51
CA ALA A 255 4.81 -14.09 37.57
C ALA A 255 5.87 -13.50 36.60
N GLY A 256 5.54 -12.40 35.89
CA GLY A 256 6.43 -11.74 34.94
C GLY A 256 6.52 -12.40 33.55
N ILE A 257 5.72 -13.43 33.28
CA ILE A 257 5.65 -14.14 32.01
C ILE A 257 4.61 -13.44 31.11
N PRO A 258 4.97 -12.87 29.94
CA PRO A 258 4.05 -12.04 29.15
C PRO A 258 2.83 -12.80 28.61
N THR A 259 1.62 -12.42 29.03
CA THR A 259 0.35 -12.89 28.46
C THR A 259 -0.31 -11.82 27.58
N PRO A 260 -1.11 -12.19 26.56
CA PRO A 260 -1.88 -11.22 25.80
C PRO A 260 -3.02 -10.62 26.63
N LEU A 261 -3.13 -9.28 26.66
CA LEU A 261 -4.23 -8.54 27.32
C LEU A 261 -5.64 -9.00 26.92
N ASN A 262 -5.78 -9.64 25.74
CA ASN A 262 -7.03 -10.16 25.21
C ASN A 262 -7.14 -11.70 25.28
N TRP A 263 -6.47 -12.36 26.24
CA TRP A 263 -6.40 -13.82 26.33
C TRP A 263 -7.77 -14.52 26.20
N ARG A 264 -8.83 -14.02 26.86
CA ARG A 264 -10.17 -14.66 26.85
C ARG A 264 -10.84 -14.63 25.47
N ARG A 265 -10.49 -13.67 24.60
CA ARG A 265 -10.92 -13.64 23.17
C ARG A 265 -10.04 -14.50 22.25
N ARG A 266 -8.88 -14.95 22.73
CA ARG A 266 -7.91 -15.76 21.97
C ARG A 266 -7.89 -17.24 22.39
N TRP A 267 -8.48 -17.56 23.53
CA TRP A 267 -8.62 -18.92 24.05
C TRP A 267 -9.39 -19.80 23.07
N LYS A 268 -8.90 -21.03 22.86
CA LYS A 268 -9.57 -22.10 22.12
C LYS A 268 -9.29 -23.44 22.79
N TRP A 269 -10.27 -24.34 22.76
CA TRP A 269 -10.07 -25.72 23.24
C TRP A 269 -9.04 -26.50 22.40
N ARG A 270 -9.00 -26.27 21.09
CA ARG A 270 -7.97 -26.79 20.18
C ARG A 270 -7.40 -25.65 19.35
N GLU A 271 -6.10 -25.70 19.08
CA GLU A 271 -5.54 -24.95 17.95
C GLU A 271 -5.93 -25.67 16.65
N GLU A 272 -6.82 -25.05 15.88
CA GLU A 272 -6.99 -25.40 14.48
C GLU A 272 -5.72 -25.00 13.73
N MET A 273 -5.02 -25.99 13.16
CA MET A 273 -3.94 -25.71 12.21
C MET A 273 -4.56 -24.99 10.99
N PRO A 274 -4.02 -23.83 10.57
CA PRO A 274 -4.58 -23.12 9.44
C PRO A 274 -4.49 -23.99 8.18
N SER A 275 -5.53 -23.99 7.35
CA SER A 275 -5.49 -24.69 6.06
C SER A 275 -4.35 -24.14 5.19
N PRO A 276 -3.84 -24.91 4.20
CA PRO A 276 -2.80 -24.41 3.28
C PRO A 276 -3.19 -23.13 2.53
N GLU A 277 -4.49 -22.86 2.42
CA GLU A 277 -5.06 -21.62 1.91
C GLU A 277 -5.07 -20.48 2.95
N GLN A 278 -5.49 -20.75 4.20
CA GLN A 278 -5.40 -19.78 5.30
C GLN A 278 -3.95 -19.36 5.55
N ALA A 279 -2.99 -20.31 5.49
CA ALA A 279 -1.57 -20.03 5.59
C ALA A 279 -1.07 -19.16 4.42
N TYR A 280 -1.57 -19.39 3.20
CA TYR A 280 -1.25 -18.57 2.03
C TYR A 280 -1.76 -17.13 2.18
N TRP A 281 -3.03 -16.92 2.52
CA TRP A 281 -3.60 -15.57 2.68
C TRP A 281 -3.15 -14.87 3.98
N ALA A 282 -2.59 -15.59 4.94
CA ALA A 282 -1.87 -15.03 6.08
C ALA A 282 -0.41 -14.66 5.74
N THR A 283 0.15 -15.15 4.63
CA THR A 283 1.52 -14.84 4.19
C THR A 283 1.56 -13.46 3.52
N VAL A 284 2.61 -12.69 3.78
CA VAL A 284 2.75 -11.30 3.31
C VAL A 284 3.22 -11.26 1.86
N ASN A 285 2.37 -11.69 0.93
CA ASN A 285 2.58 -11.56 -0.52
C ASN A 285 2.48 -10.09 -0.94
N ARG A 286 3.62 -9.39 -0.97
CA ARG A 286 3.70 -7.97 -1.40
C ARG A 286 3.79 -7.89 -2.92
N ALA A 287 3.11 -6.91 -3.52
CA ALA A 287 3.49 -6.44 -4.85
C ALA A 287 4.88 -5.77 -4.78
N PRO A 288 5.72 -5.83 -5.83
CA PRO A 288 6.92 -5.02 -5.93
C PRO A 288 6.51 -3.55 -6.14
N ILE A 289 6.70 -2.70 -5.12
CA ILE A 289 6.38 -1.26 -5.15
C ILE A 289 7.65 -0.48 -4.79
N TRP A 290 8.34 0.02 -5.81
CA TRP A 290 9.67 0.62 -5.69
C TRP A 290 9.65 2.13 -5.90
N LEU A 291 10.61 2.83 -5.29
CA LEU A 291 10.89 4.26 -5.49
C LEU A 291 12.35 4.44 -5.93
N GLU A 292 12.61 5.31 -6.90
CA GLU A 292 13.97 5.80 -7.16
C GLU A 292 14.43 6.69 -6.01
N HIS A 293 15.50 6.30 -5.30
CA HIS A 293 15.96 7.06 -4.14
C HIS A 293 16.60 8.39 -4.55
N ARG A 294 16.07 9.50 -4.05
CA ARG A 294 16.58 10.87 -4.27
C ARG A 294 17.14 11.51 -3.00
N GLY A 295 17.32 10.72 -1.94
CA GLY A 295 17.86 11.15 -0.64
C GLY A 295 16.81 11.23 0.48
N GLU A 296 15.58 10.78 0.26
CA GLU A 296 14.52 10.76 1.27
C GLU A 296 14.81 9.77 2.40
N SER A 297 14.24 10.01 3.58
CA SER A 297 14.44 9.20 4.78
C SER A 297 13.76 7.82 4.65
N PHE A 298 14.50 6.72 4.87
CA PHE A 298 13.97 5.35 4.71
C PHE A 298 12.72 5.05 5.59
N PRO A 299 12.65 5.44 6.88
CA PRO A 299 11.41 5.32 7.66
C PRO A 299 10.23 6.10 7.06
N TRP A 300 10.48 7.23 6.40
CA TRP A 300 9.45 8.03 5.75
C TRP A 300 8.97 7.38 4.44
N ILE A 301 9.88 6.88 3.60
CA ILE A 301 9.55 6.07 2.41
C ILE A 301 8.70 4.85 2.80
N ALA A 302 9.06 4.16 3.89
CA ALA A 302 8.28 3.05 4.44
C ALA A 302 6.87 3.49 4.88
N SER A 303 6.73 4.68 5.48
CA SER A 303 5.41 5.24 5.85
C SER A 303 4.50 5.52 4.64
N LEU A 304 5.07 5.81 3.47
CA LEU A 304 4.31 5.94 2.22
C LEU A 304 3.90 4.59 1.61
N GLY A 305 4.40 3.47 2.14
CA GLY A 305 3.96 2.13 1.75
C GLY A 305 4.73 1.48 0.61
N TYR A 306 5.86 2.04 0.19
CA TYR A 306 6.81 1.36 -0.69
C TYR A 306 7.34 0.07 -0.04
N THR A 307 7.70 -0.91 -0.86
CA THR A 307 8.34 -2.15 -0.40
C THR A 307 9.86 -2.05 -0.39
N GLY A 308 10.42 -1.17 -1.22
CA GLY A 308 11.85 -0.94 -1.30
C GLY A 308 12.22 0.26 -2.17
N VAL A 309 13.52 0.47 -2.33
CA VAL A 309 14.10 1.55 -3.15
C VAL A 309 15.02 1.00 -4.24
N VAL A 310 15.15 1.73 -5.34
CA VAL A 310 16.20 1.52 -6.34
C VAL A 310 17.24 2.62 -6.18
N MET A 311 18.51 2.23 -6.10
CA MET A 311 19.66 3.13 -6.00
C MET A 311 20.60 2.93 -7.20
N ASN A 312 21.23 4.00 -7.68
CA ASN A 312 22.18 3.97 -8.79
C ASN A 312 23.63 3.66 -8.35
N GLN A 313 23.84 3.43 -7.06
CA GLN A 313 25.12 3.10 -6.42
C GLN A 313 24.89 2.04 -5.35
N LEU A 314 25.94 1.31 -4.97
CA LEU A 314 25.91 0.33 -3.90
C LEU A 314 25.78 1.05 -2.54
N PRO A 315 24.79 0.73 -1.67
CA PRO A 315 24.59 1.45 -0.42
C PRO A 315 25.71 1.18 0.60
N ALA A 316 26.05 2.19 1.40
CA ALA A 316 26.96 2.03 2.53
C ALA A 316 26.31 1.22 3.67
N SER A 317 27.11 0.58 4.53
CA SER A 317 26.61 -0.29 5.61
C SER A 317 25.59 0.39 6.54
N GLN A 318 25.76 1.68 6.84
CA GLN A 318 24.76 2.45 7.61
C GLN A 318 23.41 2.50 6.89
N GLN A 319 23.40 2.74 5.57
CA GLN A 319 22.17 2.76 4.78
C GLN A 319 21.52 1.37 4.72
N LEU A 320 22.30 0.28 4.66
CA LEU A 320 21.78 -1.08 4.72
C LEU A 320 21.15 -1.39 6.10
N ALA A 321 21.75 -0.90 7.19
CA ALA A 321 21.18 -0.99 8.53
C ALA A 321 19.88 -0.17 8.66
N ASP A 322 19.84 1.05 8.12
CA ASP A 322 18.66 1.93 8.15
C ASP A 322 17.50 1.37 7.28
N LEU A 323 17.82 0.76 6.13
CA LEU A 323 16.87 0.04 5.27
C LEU A 323 16.27 -1.17 6.00
N ASN A 324 17.12 -2.01 6.61
CA ASN A 324 16.70 -3.16 7.44
C ASN A 324 15.78 -2.72 8.59
N HIS A 325 16.15 -1.65 9.32
CA HIS A 325 15.32 -1.11 10.39
C HIS A 325 13.95 -0.62 9.88
N SER A 326 13.95 0.04 8.70
CA SER A 326 12.75 0.52 8.01
C SER A 326 11.91 -0.59 7.36
N ARG A 327 12.43 -1.83 7.31
CA ARG A 327 11.86 -2.98 6.59
C ARG A 327 11.64 -2.72 5.10
N LEU A 328 12.54 -1.93 4.51
CA LEU A 328 12.63 -1.65 3.09
C LEU A 328 13.71 -2.49 2.43
N ASP A 329 13.36 -3.00 1.25
CA ASP A 329 14.27 -3.73 0.38
C ASP A 329 15.07 -2.76 -0.52
N VAL A 330 16.19 -3.19 -1.10
CA VAL A 330 16.97 -2.39 -2.06
C VAL A 330 17.38 -3.17 -3.31
N ILE A 331 17.30 -2.49 -4.45
CA ILE A 331 17.91 -2.88 -5.72
C ILE A 331 19.01 -1.85 -6.05
N CYS A 332 20.21 -2.31 -6.34
CA CYS A 332 21.40 -1.48 -6.55
C CYS A 332 22.40 -2.18 -7.49
N PRO A 333 23.40 -1.51 -8.08
CA PRO A 333 24.33 -2.15 -9.00
C PRO A 333 25.15 -3.26 -8.32
N PRO A 334 25.56 -4.31 -9.04
CA PRO A 334 26.42 -5.35 -8.47
C PRO A 334 27.76 -4.76 -8.01
N PRO A 335 28.34 -5.25 -6.90
CA PRO A 335 29.63 -4.78 -6.42
C PRO A 335 30.73 -5.10 -7.45
N ALA A 336 31.59 -4.11 -7.74
CA ALA A 336 32.59 -4.21 -8.80
C ALA A 336 33.65 -5.31 -8.55
N GLN A 337 33.85 -5.68 -7.28
CA GLN A 337 34.75 -6.73 -6.81
C GLN A 337 34.06 -7.52 -5.68
N ALA A 338 34.54 -8.70 -5.34
CA ALA A 338 34.00 -9.47 -4.21
C ALA A 338 34.30 -8.75 -2.89
N MET A 339 33.27 -8.12 -2.29
CA MET A 339 33.36 -7.45 -1.00
C MET A 339 32.85 -8.35 0.13
N GLU A 340 33.36 -8.15 1.33
CA GLU A 340 32.71 -8.67 2.53
C GLU A 340 31.58 -7.73 2.98
N PHE A 341 30.40 -8.32 3.19
CA PHE A 341 29.24 -7.67 3.78
C PHE A 341 28.92 -8.38 5.11
N VAL A 342 28.38 -7.65 6.08
CA VAL A 342 27.78 -8.27 7.27
C VAL A 342 26.52 -9.02 6.84
N GLU A 343 26.29 -10.22 7.37
CA GLU A 343 25.17 -11.08 6.90
C GLU A 343 23.79 -10.46 7.17
N SER A 344 23.65 -9.61 8.20
CA SER A 344 22.47 -8.78 8.43
C SER A 344 22.16 -7.85 7.26
N ASP A 345 23.17 -7.25 6.68
CA ASP A 345 23.05 -6.15 5.72
C ASP A 345 22.65 -6.69 4.33
N LEU A 346 23.05 -7.94 4.05
CA LEU A 346 22.64 -8.71 2.88
C LEU A 346 21.15 -9.06 2.83
N VAL A 347 20.40 -8.89 3.93
CA VAL A 347 18.96 -9.15 3.98
C VAL A 347 18.17 -8.09 3.20
N ALA A 348 18.60 -6.83 3.22
CA ALA A 348 17.94 -5.73 2.51
C ALA A 348 18.13 -5.81 0.98
N ILE A 349 19.29 -6.27 0.51
CA ILE A 349 19.60 -6.35 -0.93
C ILE A 349 18.78 -7.49 -1.57
N LYS A 350 17.90 -7.14 -2.52
CA LYS A 350 17.03 -8.11 -3.23
C LYS A 350 17.40 -8.32 -4.70
N GLY A 351 18.06 -7.38 -5.35
CA GLY A 351 18.38 -7.50 -6.78
C GLY A 351 19.54 -6.62 -7.21
N TRP A 352 20.25 -7.06 -8.26
CA TRP A 352 21.37 -6.34 -8.86
C TRP A 352 20.93 -5.56 -10.11
N LEU A 353 21.04 -4.24 -10.07
CA LEU A 353 20.70 -3.35 -11.18
C LEU A 353 21.76 -3.42 -12.29
N VAL A 354 21.47 -4.11 -13.40
CA VAL A 354 22.39 -4.18 -14.56
C VAL A 354 22.41 -2.90 -15.39
N GLY A 355 21.35 -2.09 -15.29
CA GLY A 355 21.25 -0.78 -15.94
C GLY A 355 19.84 -0.19 -15.87
N ALA A 356 19.78 1.14 -15.87
CA ALA A 356 18.53 1.91 -15.99
C ALA A 356 18.45 2.56 -17.38
N ALA A 357 17.22 2.79 -17.86
CA ALA A 357 16.89 3.45 -19.13
C ALA A 357 17.72 3.00 -20.34
N MET A 358 17.92 1.68 -20.52
CA MET A 358 18.85 1.15 -21.51
C MET A 358 18.31 1.19 -22.95
N ASP A 359 19.15 1.61 -23.90
CA ASP A 359 18.92 1.48 -25.35
C ASP A 359 19.78 0.37 -26.00
N GLY A 360 19.53 0.07 -27.28
CA GLY A 360 20.19 -1.02 -28.00
C GLY A 360 21.73 -0.96 -28.06
N ARG A 361 22.34 0.21 -27.82
CA ARG A 361 23.80 0.37 -27.74
C ARG A 361 24.38 -0.18 -26.42
N GLN A 362 23.53 -0.40 -25.41
CA GLN A 362 23.92 -0.84 -24.06
C GLN A 362 23.74 -2.35 -23.84
N ILE A 363 23.37 -3.13 -24.87
CA ILE A 363 23.14 -4.58 -24.77
C ILE A 363 24.39 -5.31 -24.27
N ASP A 364 25.57 -5.04 -24.84
CA ASP A 364 26.81 -5.70 -24.42
C ASP A 364 27.36 -5.21 -23.07
N TYR A 365 26.96 -4.00 -22.66
CA TYR A 365 27.16 -3.52 -21.28
C TYR A 365 26.28 -4.29 -20.29
N ALA A 366 24.98 -4.46 -20.57
CA ALA A 366 24.10 -5.27 -19.73
C ALA A 366 24.60 -6.74 -19.64
N ARG A 367 25.09 -7.31 -20.74
CA ARG A 367 25.74 -8.63 -20.77
C ARG A 367 27.06 -8.68 -20.00
N SER A 368 27.81 -7.58 -19.85
CA SER A 368 29.02 -7.58 -19.02
C SER A 368 28.65 -7.51 -17.54
N GLN A 369 27.68 -6.66 -17.16
CA GLN A 369 27.14 -6.58 -15.80
C GLN A 369 26.50 -7.89 -15.34
N ALA A 370 25.70 -8.55 -16.17
CA ALA A 370 25.12 -9.85 -15.85
C ALA A 370 26.20 -10.93 -15.61
N ARG A 371 27.25 -10.98 -16.44
CA ARG A 371 28.38 -11.90 -16.26
C ARG A 371 29.20 -11.60 -15.01
N GLN A 372 29.37 -10.32 -14.66
CA GLN A 372 30.03 -9.90 -13.42
C GLN A 372 29.22 -10.32 -12.18
N ALA A 373 27.90 -10.10 -12.20
CA ALA A 373 27.01 -10.53 -11.12
C ALA A 373 26.98 -12.06 -10.95
N SER A 374 27.03 -12.85 -12.03
CA SER A 374 27.12 -14.32 -11.96
C SER A 374 28.46 -14.86 -11.45
N GLN A 375 29.50 -14.03 -11.34
CA GLN A 375 30.79 -14.39 -10.75
C GLN A 375 30.88 -14.09 -9.24
N LEU A 376 29.83 -13.49 -8.65
CA LEU A 376 29.81 -13.20 -7.23
C LEU A 376 29.66 -14.49 -6.39
N PRO A 377 30.25 -14.56 -5.17
CA PRO A 377 30.08 -15.69 -4.27
C PRO A 377 28.60 -15.99 -3.99
N ALA A 378 28.22 -17.26 -3.84
CA ALA A 378 26.82 -17.69 -3.74
C ALA A 378 25.96 -16.95 -2.69
N LYS A 379 26.56 -16.47 -1.58
CA LYS A 379 25.87 -15.63 -0.57
C LYS A 379 25.32 -14.29 -1.14
N LEU A 380 25.92 -13.80 -2.22
CA LEU A 380 25.56 -12.59 -2.95
C LEU A 380 24.70 -12.85 -4.21
N ALA A 381 24.30 -14.10 -4.49
CA ALA A 381 23.40 -14.40 -5.59
C ALA A 381 22.04 -13.69 -5.36
N ARG A 382 21.63 -12.85 -6.31
CA ARG A 382 20.35 -12.11 -6.32
C ARG A 382 19.87 -11.96 -7.76
N PRO A 383 18.55 -11.91 -8.01
CA PRO A 383 17.96 -11.58 -9.31
C PRO A 383 18.58 -10.34 -9.97
N LEU A 384 18.81 -10.41 -11.27
CA LEU A 384 19.25 -9.31 -12.11
C LEU A 384 18.07 -8.45 -12.53
N VAL A 385 18.10 -7.18 -12.20
CA VAL A 385 17.05 -6.21 -12.50
C VAL A 385 17.55 -5.20 -13.53
N GLY A 386 16.73 -4.81 -14.50
CA GLY A 386 17.07 -3.74 -15.43
C GLY A 386 15.85 -3.03 -15.99
N GLU A 387 16.10 -1.91 -16.66
CA GLU A 387 15.08 -1.15 -17.40
C GLU A 387 15.49 -0.96 -18.85
N ALA A 388 14.55 -1.17 -19.77
CA ALA A 388 14.74 -0.93 -21.19
C ALA A 388 13.82 0.19 -21.71
N LEU A 389 14.34 0.98 -22.66
CA LEU A 389 13.58 1.90 -23.51
C LEU A 389 13.23 1.27 -24.87
N GLU A 390 14.10 0.38 -25.36
CA GLU A 390 13.95 -0.34 -26.62
C GLU A 390 14.57 -1.74 -26.53
N ARG A 391 14.38 -2.57 -27.56
CA ARG A 391 14.90 -3.96 -27.64
C ARG A 391 14.50 -4.86 -26.45
N HIS A 392 13.34 -4.60 -25.84
CA HIS A 392 12.80 -5.27 -24.64
C HIS A 392 13.02 -6.79 -24.58
N TRP A 393 12.75 -7.54 -25.65
CA TRP A 393 12.97 -8.99 -25.72
C TRP A 393 14.43 -9.42 -25.48
N GLN A 394 15.40 -8.62 -25.94
CA GLN A 394 16.82 -8.94 -25.77
C GLN A 394 17.28 -8.68 -24.33
N PHE A 395 16.80 -7.59 -23.70
CA PHE A 395 17.08 -7.32 -22.29
C PHE A 395 16.36 -8.28 -21.34
N ALA A 396 15.12 -8.71 -21.65
CA ALA A 396 14.39 -9.71 -20.89
C ALA A 396 15.07 -11.11 -20.87
N ARG A 397 16.07 -11.34 -21.73
CA ARG A 397 16.93 -12.54 -21.73
C ARG A 397 18.29 -12.33 -21.05
N ILE A 398 18.51 -11.17 -20.44
CA ILE A 398 19.71 -10.77 -19.67
C ILE A 398 19.34 -10.54 -18.20
N THR A 399 18.11 -10.11 -17.91
CA THR A 399 17.59 -9.81 -16.57
C THR A 399 16.55 -10.83 -16.11
N ASP A 400 16.57 -11.20 -14.83
CA ASP A 400 15.48 -11.94 -14.18
C ASP A 400 14.23 -11.08 -13.97
N GLU A 401 14.37 -9.74 -13.86
CA GLU A 401 13.27 -8.77 -13.79
C GLU A 401 13.53 -7.57 -14.71
N LEU A 402 12.64 -7.35 -15.70
CA LEU A 402 12.71 -6.20 -16.61
C LEU A 402 11.58 -5.19 -16.38
N MET A 403 11.97 -3.93 -16.20
CA MET A 403 11.10 -2.75 -16.19
C MET A 403 10.93 -2.21 -17.62
N VAL A 404 9.68 -1.98 -18.02
CA VAL A 404 9.32 -1.21 -19.22
C VAL A 404 9.10 0.25 -18.81
N ALA A 405 9.77 1.19 -19.48
CA ALA A 405 9.59 2.62 -19.22
C ALA A 405 8.24 3.13 -19.77
N GLN A 406 7.34 3.60 -18.89
CA GLN A 406 6.07 4.16 -19.35
C GLN A 406 6.28 5.55 -20.00
N PRO A 407 5.72 5.81 -21.20
CA PRO A 407 5.77 7.13 -21.80
C PRO A 407 5.08 8.21 -20.95
N ASN A 408 5.70 9.39 -20.88
CA ASN A 408 5.20 10.53 -20.13
C ASN A 408 4.13 11.31 -20.92
N ALA A 409 3.37 12.19 -20.23
CA ALA A 409 2.28 12.94 -20.87
C ALA A 409 2.73 13.88 -22.01
N ALA A 410 3.99 14.32 -22.02
CA ALA A 410 4.57 15.14 -23.08
C ALA A 410 5.02 14.34 -24.32
N SER A 411 4.98 13.01 -24.26
CA SER A 411 5.37 12.14 -25.38
C SER A 411 4.32 12.15 -26.50
N ALA A 412 4.73 11.84 -27.73
CA ALA A 412 3.86 11.84 -28.89
C ALA A 412 3.09 10.51 -29.03
N GLY A 413 1.75 10.60 -29.02
CA GLY A 413 0.81 9.49 -29.09
C GLY A 413 -0.46 9.83 -28.29
N GLY A 414 -1.52 9.05 -28.49
CA GLY A 414 -2.74 9.09 -27.67
C GLY A 414 -2.69 8.15 -26.46
N TRP A 415 -3.72 8.22 -25.62
CA TRP A 415 -3.86 7.32 -24.46
C TRP A 415 -4.02 5.85 -24.87
N GLN A 416 -4.91 5.56 -25.84
CA GLN A 416 -5.18 4.19 -26.31
C GLN A 416 -3.94 3.56 -26.96
N ASP A 417 -3.15 4.35 -27.71
CA ASP A 417 -1.86 3.91 -28.25
C ASP A 417 -0.92 3.50 -27.11
N ARG A 418 -0.89 4.28 -26.02
CA ARG A 418 -0.02 4.05 -24.85
C ARG A 418 -0.41 2.76 -24.13
N GLN A 419 -1.70 2.53 -23.92
CA GLN A 419 -2.21 1.31 -23.30
C GLN A 419 -2.02 0.08 -24.20
N THR A 420 -2.02 0.24 -25.51
CA THR A 420 -1.77 -0.84 -26.48
C THR A 420 -0.29 -1.20 -26.52
N TRP A 421 0.58 -0.21 -26.75
CA TRP A 421 2.03 -0.35 -26.68
C TRP A 421 2.48 -1.00 -25.36
N LEU A 422 1.95 -0.57 -24.21
CA LEU A 422 2.36 -1.12 -22.91
C LEU A 422 1.96 -2.60 -22.74
N ARG A 423 0.76 -2.99 -23.20
CA ARG A 423 0.33 -4.40 -23.24
C ARG A 423 1.22 -5.25 -24.15
N GLU A 424 1.63 -4.71 -25.30
CA GLU A 424 2.53 -5.39 -26.25
C GLU A 424 3.95 -5.56 -25.69
N LYS A 425 4.56 -4.52 -25.12
CA LYS A 425 5.91 -4.66 -24.56
C LYS A 425 5.91 -5.57 -23.33
N LEU A 426 4.86 -5.55 -22.50
CA LEU A 426 4.71 -6.51 -21.40
C LEU A 426 4.47 -7.95 -21.90
N SER A 427 3.72 -8.17 -22.99
CA SER A 427 3.55 -9.53 -23.53
C SER A 427 4.82 -10.10 -24.16
N VAL A 428 5.69 -9.24 -24.70
CA VAL A 428 7.04 -9.60 -25.20
C VAL A 428 8.01 -9.95 -24.06
N VAL A 429 7.83 -9.37 -22.87
CA VAL A 429 8.69 -9.57 -21.69
C VAL A 429 8.27 -10.81 -20.87
N ARG A 430 6.96 -11.07 -20.74
CA ARG A 430 6.37 -12.17 -19.95
C ARG A 430 6.94 -13.59 -20.16
N PRO A 431 7.40 -14.01 -21.36
CA PRO A 431 7.95 -15.37 -21.54
C PRO A 431 9.28 -15.62 -20.82
N ALA A 432 9.96 -14.59 -20.33
CA ALA A 432 11.23 -14.71 -19.62
C ALA A 432 11.18 -14.17 -18.18
N THR A 433 10.28 -13.24 -17.87
CA THR A 433 10.24 -12.51 -16.59
C THR A 433 8.85 -11.92 -16.31
N GLN A 434 8.52 -11.54 -15.06
CA GLN A 434 7.18 -11.07 -14.68
C GLN A 434 6.75 -9.79 -15.43
N GLY A 435 7.69 -8.89 -15.69
CA GLY A 435 7.46 -7.64 -16.41
C GLY A 435 6.90 -6.54 -15.51
N TRP A 436 7.77 -5.60 -15.12
CA TRP A 436 7.43 -4.45 -14.30
C TRP A 436 7.26 -3.21 -15.18
N VAL A 437 6.65 -2.15 -14.65
CA VAL A 437 6.55 -0.86 -15.35
C VAL A 437 7.06 0.25 -14.44
N SER A 438 7.90 1.12 -15.00
CA SER A 438 8.36 2.31 -14.29
C SER A 438 7.59 3.55 -14.73
N VAL A 439 7.12 4.33 -13.77
CA VAL A 439 6.16 5.43 -13.95
C VAL A 439 6.71 6.70 -13.28
N ASN A 440 6.81 7.80 -14.02
CA ASN A 440 7.10 9.11 -13.43
C ASN A 440 5.83 9.63 -12.74
N VAL A 441 5.92 10.02 -11.47
CA VAL A 441 4.80 10.59 -10.69
C VAL A 441 4.73 12.12 -10.77
N ASP A 442 5.67 12.73 -11.48
CA ASP A 442 5.87 14.16 -11.66
C ASP A 442 5.99 14.56 -13.15
N ALA A 443 6.32 15.82 -13.42
CA ALA A 443 6.48 16.36 -14.77
C ALA A 443 7.96 16.28 -15.21
N GLY A 444 8.23 15.90 -16.46
CA GLY A 444 9.60 15.76 -16.94
C GLY A 444 10.40 17.08 -16.89
N PRO A 445 11.70 17.08 -16.53
CA PRO A 445 12.46 18.32 -16.32
C PRO A 445 12.48 19.31 -17.50
N ALA A 446 12.44 18.81 -18.74
CA ALA A 446 12.36 19.65 -19.94
C ALA A 446 11.03 20.43 -20.04
N LEU A 447 9.92 19.82 -19.61
CA LEU A 447 8.60 20.45 -19.56
C LEU A 447 8.55 21.51 -18.45
N ILE A 448 9.10 21.20 -17.28
CA ILE A 448 9.22 22.16 -16.16
C ILE A 448 10.07 23.36 -16.61
N GLY A 449 11.25 23.12 -17.21
CA GLY A 449 12.13 24.18 -17.71
C GLY A 449 11.46 25.08 -18.76
N GLN A 450 10.70 24.51 -19.71
CA GLN A 450 9.93 25.28 -20.68
C GLN A 450 8.85 26.13 -20.00
N ALA A 451 8.08 25.55 -19.08
CA ALA A 451 7.00 26.23 -18.36
C ALA A 451 7.52 27.36 -17.43
N VAL A 452 8.66 27.16 -16.76
CA VAL A 452 9.34 28.21 -15.98
C VAL A 452 9.85 29.33 -16.89
N ALA A 453 10.46 29.01 -18.03
CA ALA A 453 10.94 30.01 -18.98
C ALA A 453 9.80 30.89 -19.54
N VAL A 454 8.64 30.29 -19.85
CA VAL A 454 7.45 31.02 -20.31
C VAL A 454 6.87 31.91 -19.21
N ARG A 455 6.75 31.43 -17.97
CA ARG A 455 6.25 32.23 -16.85
C ARG A 455 7.12 33.46 -16.60
N LYS A 456 8.45 33.27 -16.56
CA LYS A 456 9.42 34.35 -16.38
C LYS A 456 9.46 35.34 -17.54
N ALA A 457 9.18 34.91 -18.77
CA ALA A 457 9.06 35.79 -19.93
C ALA A 457 7.78 36.67 -19.92
N LEU A 458 6.80 36.33 -19.07
CA LEU A 458 5.47 36.93 -19.02
C LEU A 458 5.10 37.53 -17.66
N ASP A 459 6.04 37.61 -16.72
CA ASP A 459 5.85 38.08 -15.34
C ASP A 459 4.68 37.37 -14.62
N MET A 460 4.52 36.07 -14.90
CA MET A 460 3.46 35.23 -14.34
C MET A 460 3.87 34.67 -12.97
N ASP A 461 2.92 34.61 -12.03
CA ASP A 461 3.08 34.09 -10.66
C ASP A 461 4.05 32.90 -10.58
N GLU A 462 5.19 33.09 -9.90
CA GLU A 462 6.22 32.06 -9.70
C GLU A 462 5.85 31.04 -8.60
N SER A 463 4.82 31.27 -7.77
CA SER A 463 4.43 30.37 -6.68
C SER A 463 3.79 29.05 -7.13
N VAL A 464 3.22 29.00 -8.34
CA VAL A 464 2.59 27.80 -8.90
C VAL A 464 3.61 26.68 -9.13
N ASN A 465 3.47 25.57 -8.40
CA ASN A 465 4.23 24.36 -8.68
C ASN A 465 3.70 23.68 -9.96
N LEU A 466 4.62 23.20 -10.80
CA LEU A 466 4.36 22.59 -12.11
C LEU A 466 4.33 21.05 -12.06
N THR A 467 4.30 20.46 -10.87
CA THR A 467 4.15 19.00 -10.69
C THR A 467 2.85 18.46 -11.28
N THR A 468 2.87 17.17 -11.62
CA THR A 468 1.71 16.41 -12.09
C THR A 468 0.55 16.50 -11.09
N TRP A 469 -0.68 16.63 -11.60
CA TRP A 469 -1.89 16.59 -10.80
C TRP A 469 -2.01 15.26 -10.04
N PRO A 470 -2.31 15.24 -8.72
CA PRO A 470 -2.20 14.03 -7.89
C PRO A 470 -2.97 12.80 -8.43
N MET A 471 -4.18 13.01 -8.93
CA MET A 471 -4.97 11.92 -9.52
C MET A 471 -4.40 11.40 -10.85
N GLY A 472 -3.66 12.22 -11.61
CA GLY A 472 -2.96 11.81 -12.82
C GLY A 472 -1.77 10.88 -12.53
N ALA A 473 -1.02 11.15 -11.46
CA ALA A 473 0.05 10.26 -11.00
C ALA A 473 -0.50 8.87 -10.59
N ARG A 474 -1.57 8.87 -9.78
CA ARG A 474 -2.35 7.67 -9.43
C ARG A 474 -2.87 6.92 -10.66
N HIS A 475 -3.50 7.64 -11.59
CA HIS A 475 -4.09 7.05 -12.80
C HIS A 475 -3.05 6.39 -13.71
N ASN A 476 -1.87 7.01 -13.87
CA ASN A 476 -0.78 6.42 -14.63
C ASN A 476 -0.37 5.04 -14.07
N VAL A 477 -0.16 4.95 -12.75
CA VAL A 477 0.20 3.69 -12.06
C VAL A 477 -0.89 2.63 -12.20
N ILE A 478 -2.15 2.99 -11.96
CA ILE A 478 -3.28 2.04 -12.10
C ILE A 478 -3.44 1.57 -13.54
N SER A 479 -3.22 2.45 -14.52
CA SER A 479 -3.27 2.09 -15.94
C SER A 479 -2.18 1.08 -16.32
N ALA A 480 -0.97 1.16 -15.73
CA ALA A 480 0.07 0.16 -15.91
C ALA A 480 -0.33 -1.21 -15.35
N ILE A 481 -1.00 -1.25 -14.20
CA ILE A 481 -1.58 -2.49 -13.65
C ILE A 481 -2.68 -3.05 -14.56
N VAL A 482 -3.53 -2.19 -15.17
CA VAL A 482 -4.57 -2.60 -16.14
C VAL A 482 -3.97 -3.07 -17.49
N ALA A 483 -2.82 -2.56 -17.90
CA ALA A 483 -2.00 -3.15 -18.96
C ALA A 483 -1.33 -4.48 -18.55
N GLY A 484 -1.36 -4.81 -17.25
CA GLY A 484 -0.89 -6.06 -16.66
C GLY A 484 0.58 -6.03 -16.20
N ALA A 485 1.06 -4.89 -15.71
CA ALA A 485 2.32 -4.80 -14.99
C ALA A 485 2.29 -5.62 -13.69
N ARG A 486 3.43 -6.22 -13.32
CA ARG A 486 3.55 -7.07 -12.12
C ARG A 486 4.24 -6.41 -10.94
N GLY A 487 5.11 -5.45 -11.22
CA GLY A 487 5.70 -4.53 -10.26
C GLY A 487 5.66 -3.10 -10.79
N ILE A 488 5.67 -2.13 -9.88
CA ILE A 488 5.69 -0.70 -10.19
C ILE A 488 6.98 -0.08 -9.64
N MET A 489 7.63 0.72 -10.47
CA MET A 489 8.81 1.51 -10.10
C MET A 489 8.51 3.00 -10.28
N MET A 490 8.28 3.73 -9.19
CA MET A 490 7.96 5.14 -9.22
C MET A 490 9.21 6.02 -9.30
N ARG A 491 9.16 7.07 -10.12
CA ARG A 491 10.22 8.08 -10.22
C ARG A 491 9.71 9.49 -10.01
N SER A 492 10.56 10.32 -9.44
CA SER A 492 10.38 11.76 -9.29
C SER A 492 11.70 12.46 -9.63
N SER A 493 11.62 13.60 -10.33
CA SER A 493 12.78 14.42 -10.70
C SER A 493 13.37 15.13 -9.48
N GLU A 494 12.51 15.48 -8.52
CA GLU A 494 12.86 16.08 -7.23
C GLU A 494 12.61 15.07 -6.08
N PRO A 495 13.31 15.17 -4.94
CA PRO A 495 13.02 14.34 -3.78
C PRO A 495 11.59 14.56 -3.28
N LEU A 496 10.88 13.48 -2.98
CA LEU A 496 9.52 13.58 -2.45
C LEU A 496 9.59 14.18 -1.03
N THR A 497 9.05 15.40 -0.85
CA THR A 497 9.13 16.16 0.41
C THR A 497 7.74 16.55 0.91
N ALA A 498 7.53 16.42 2.22
CA ALA A 498 6.23 16.68 2.86
C ALA A 498 5.99 18.18 3.09
N THR A 499 5.86 18.94 2.00
CA THR A 499 5.52 20.37 1.96
C THR A 499 4.02 20.59 1.73
N ARG A 500 3.49 21.72 2.23
CA ARG A 500 2.05 22.05 2.19
C ARG A 500 1.52 22.21 0.75
N GLY A 501 0.22 21.97 0.56
CA GLY A 501 -0.46 22.15 -0.72
C GLY A 501 -0.21 20.99 -1.69
N GLN A 502 0.16 21.30 -2.93
CA GLN A 502 0.23 20.31 -4.02
C GLN A 502 1.10 19.09 -3.71
N GLN A 503 2.26 19.30 -3.07
CA GLN A 503 3.19 18.21 -2.78
C GLN A 503 2.64 17.27 -1.70
N GLN A 504 1.96 17.80 -0.66
CA GLN A 504 1.16 17.00 0.28
C GLN A 504 0.05 16.20 -0.44
N ALA A 505 -0.72 16.81 -1.34
CA ALA A 505 -1.77 16.11 -2.10
C ALA A 505 -1.20 15.04 -3.06
N GLN A 506 -0.04 15.29 -3.68
CA GLN A 506 0.67 14.32 -4.51
C GLN A 506 1.17 13.13 -3.68
N ILE A 507 1.72 13.38 -2.48
CA ILE A 507 2.13 12.35 -1.51
C ILE A 507 0.93 11.55 -0.99
N ALA A 508 -0.22 12.20 -0.74
CA ALA A 508 -1.47 11.54 -0.37
C ALA A 508 -1.96 10.59 -1.49
N ALA A 509 -1.92 11.03 -2.76
CA ALA A 509 -2.29 10.19 -3.90
C ALA A 509 -1.33 9.01 -4.10
N ILE A 510 -0.02 9.21 -3.87
CA ILE A 510 0.98 8.14 -3.85
C ILE A 510 0.69 7.14 -2.73
N ARG A 511 0.43 7.59 -1.49
CA ARG A 511 0.16 6.71 -0.34
C ARG A 511 -1.12 5.89 -0.54
N TRP A 512 -2.20 6.52 -1.01
CA TRP A 512 -3.44 5.83 -1.38
C TRP A 512 -3.19 4.78 -2.46
N THR A 513 -2.45 5.12 -3.52
CA THR A 513 -2.09 4.17 -4.59
C THR A 513 -1.25 3.01 -4.07
N ASN A 514 -0.27 3.25 -3.20
CA ASN A 514 0.51 2.20 -2.56
C ASN A 514 -0.34 1.31 -1.64
N ASN A 515 -1.38 1.84 -0.98
CA ASN A 515 -2.31 1.05 -0.18
C ASN A 515 -3.18 0.13 -1.06
N ASP A 516 -3.63 0.59 -2.23
CA ASP A 516 -4.35 -0.27 -3.18
C ASP A 516 -3.43 -1.35 -3.77
N LEU A 517 -2.18 -1.01 -4.14
CA LEU A 517 -1.18 -1.98 -4.61
C LEU A 517 -0.82 -3.04 -3.55
N LYS A 518 -0.85 -2.70 -2.25
CA LYS A 518 -0.72 -3.68 -1.15
C LYS A 518 -1.93 -4.61 -1.07
N LEU A 519 -3.15 -4.05 -1.12
CA LEU A 519 -4.41 -4.80 -1.11
C LEU A 519 -4.48 -5.78 -2.29
N TRP A 520 -4.02 -5.37 -3.47
CA TRP A 520 -3.95 -6.20 -4.67
C TRP A 520 -2.73 -7.16 -4.68
N GLY A 521 -1.83 -7.05 -3.70
CA GLY A 521 -0.51 -7.68 -3.66
C GLY A 521 -0.45 -9.16 -4.06
N PRO A 522 -1.29 -10.05 -3.49
CA PRO A 522 -1.30 -11.47 -3.83
C PRO A 522 -1.60 -11.75 -5.31
N TRP A 523 -2.52 -10.98 -5.91
CA TRP A 523 -2.90 -11.13 -7.33
C TRP A 523 -1.87 -10.50 -8.27
N LEU A 524 -1.26 -9.38 -7.88
CA LEU A 524 -0.17 -8.78 -8.65
C LEU A 524 1.04 -9.72 -8.68
N ALA A 525 1.48 -10.22 -7.54
CA ALA A 525 2.69 -11.04 -7.42
C ALA A 525 2.56 -12.48 -7.96
N GLN A 526 1.36 -13.10 -7.90
CA GLN A 526 1.19 -14.53 -8.24
C GLN A 526 -0.04 -14.86 -9.10
N GLY A 527 -0.90 -13.89 -9.42
CA GLY A 527 -2.16 -14.16 -10.11
C GLY A 527 -2.01 -14.37 -11.62
N GLN A 528 -2.60 -15.43 -12.17
CA GLN A 528 -2.66 -15.63 -13.63
C GLN A 528 -3.56 -14.56 -14.26
N ALA A 529 -3.15 -14.02 -15.41
CA ALA A 529 -4.00 -13.07 -16.16
C ALA A 529 -5.13 -13.83 -16.88
N LEU A 530 -6.36 -13.35 -16.72
CA LEU A 530 -7.54 -13.85 -17.42
C LEU A 530 -8.04 -12.81 -18.44
N ALA A 531 -9.00 -13.21 -19.28
CA ALA A 531 -9.78 -12.26 -20.06
C ALA A 531 -10.46 -11.25 -19.13
N PRO A 532 -10.45 -9.94 -19.45
CA PRO A 532 -11.15 -8.93 -18.66
C PRO A 532 -12.68 -9.11 -18.77
N PRO A 533 -13.46 -8.62 -17.79
CA PRO A 533 -14.91 -8.57 -17.93
C PRO A 533 -15.31 -7.71 -19.13
N GLN A 534 -16.43 -8.07 -19.76
CA GLN A 534 -17.10 -7.19 -20.71
C GLN A 534 -17.74 -6.02 -19.95
N LEU A 535 -17.67 -4.82 -20.52
CA LEU A 535 -18.21 -3.58 -19.94
C LEU A 535 -19.27 -2.99 -20.87
N ASN A 536 -20.31 -2.38 -20.32
CA ASN A 536 -21.31 -1.65 -21.12
C ASN A 536 -20.81 -0.28 -21.64
N ARG A 537 -19.78 0.30 -21.00
CA ARG A 537 -19.19 1.60 -21.35
C ARG A 537 -17.79 1.41 -21.95
N SER A 538 -17.51 2.11 -23.05
CA SER A 538 -16.20 2.11 -23.73
C SER A 538 -15.20 3.11 -23.15
N ASP A 539 -15.62 3.97 -22.22
CA ASP A 539 -14.75 4.91 -21.52
C ASP A 539 -14.02 4.31 -20.30
N TYR A 540 -14.17 2.99 -20.07
CA TYR A 540 -13.40 2.20 -19.11
C TYR A 540 -12.60 1.08 -19.80
N GLN A 541 -11.44 0.75 -19.22
CA GLN A 541 -10.70 -0.47 -19.49
C GLN A 541 -10.59 -1.29 -18.20
N ALA A 542 -10.71 -2.61 -18.29
CA ALA A 542 -10.58 -3.53 -17.17
C ALA A 542 -9.46 -4.56 -17.36
N ALA A 543 -9.00 -5.13 -16.25
CA ALA A 543 -8.11 -6.29 -16.16
C ALA A 543 -8.65 -7.29 -15.13
N CYS A 544 -8.30 -8.57 -15.29
CA CYS A 544 -8.73 -9.67 -14.42
C CYS A 544 -7.55 -10.58 -14.09
N LEU A 545 -7.32 -10.85 -12.81
CA LEU A 545 -6.22 -11.68 -12.29
C LEU A 545 -6.77 -12.76 -11.35
N SER A 546 -6.48 -14.04 -11.59
CA SER A 546 -6.92 -15.14 -10.72
C SER A 546 -5.81 -15.72 -9.85
N VAL A 547 -6.08 -15.85 -8.55
CA VAL A 547 -5.25 -16.57 -7.57
C VAL A 547 -6.13 -17.59 -6.86
N ARG A 548 -5.77 -18.87 -6.93
CA ARG A 548 -6.54 -19.98 -6.34
C ARG A 548 -7.99 -19.93 -6.82
N ASP A 549 -8.96 -19.76 -5.92
CA ASP A 549 -10.40 -19.68 -6.20
C ASP A 549 -10.93 -18.23 -6.23
N SER A 550 -10.03 -17.23 -6.24
CA SER A 550 -10.37 -15.81 -6.25
C SER A 550 -9.99 -15.13 -7.57
N ARG A 551 -10.79 -14.17 -8.01
CA ARG A 551 -10.47 -13.26 -9.13
C ARG A 551 -10.47 -11.82 -8.62
N LEU A 552 -9.36 -11.11 -8.78
CA LEU A 552 -9.29 -9.66 -8.64
C LEU A 552 -9.60 -9.02 -10.00
N ILE A 553 -10.51 -8.06 -10.00
CA ILE A 553 -10.86 -7.24 -11.16
C ILE A 553 -10.55 -5.79 -10.81
N ILE A 554 -9.85 -5.11 -11.71
CA ILE A 554 -9.55 -3.67 -11.63
C ILE A 554 -10.06 -3.04 -12.92
N ALA A 555 -10.83 -1.96 -12.82
CA ALA A 555 -11.27 -1.17 -13.96
C ALA A 555 -10.95 0.30 -13.75
N ALA A 556 -10.49 0.99 -14.78
CA ALA A 556 -10.13 2.40 -14.73
C ALA A 556 -10.55 3.12 -16.02
N VAL A 557 -10.76 4.44 -15.93
CA VAL A 557 -11.17 5.26 -17.07
C VAL A 557 -10.10 5.26 -18.17
N SER A 558 -10.52 5.25 -19.43
CA SER A 558 -9.64 5.09 -20.59
C SER A 558 -10.08 5.91 -21.82
N VAL A 559 -10.45 7.17 -21.60
CA VAL A 559 -10.74 8.15 -22.66
C VAL A 559 -9.45 8.68 -23.30
N PRO A 560 -9.48 9.23 -24.54
CA PRO A 560 -8.28 9.76 -25.21
C PRO A 560 -7.50 10.79 -24.38
N GLU A 561 -8.20 11.57 -23.56
CA GLU A 561 -7.67 12.63 -22.70
C GLU A 561 -7.09 12.14 -21.38
N SER A 562 -7.24 10.85 -21.02
CA SER A 562 -6.75 10.27 -19.75
C SER A 562 -5.23 10.43 -19.53
N GLN A 563 -4.48 10.77 -20.58
CA GLN A 563 -3.06 11.14 -20.51
C GLN A 563 -2.81 12.47 -19.77
N HIS A 564 -3.81 13.33 -19.68
CA HIS A 564 -3.74 14.68 -19.14
C HIS A 564 -4.78 14.89 -18.03
N VAL A 565 -6.05 14.54 -18.28
CA VAL A 565 -7.19 14.85 -17.41
C VAL A 565 -8.17 13.67 -17.33
N LEU A 566 -8.84 13.52 -16.20
CA LEU A 566 -9.93 12.56 -16.03
C LEU A 566 -11.29 13.25 -16.22
N PRO A 567 -12.24 12.64 -16.94
CA PRO A 567 -13.63 13.09 -16.95
C PRO A 567 -14.32 12.82 -15.61
N ALA A 568 -15.49 13.43 -15.41
CA ALA A 568 -16.47 12.93 -14.45
C ALA A 568 -16.97 11.53 -14.88
N THR A 569 -17.26 10.68 -13.90
CA THR A 569 -17.59 9.26 -14.10
C THR A 569 -19.04 8.93 -13.75
N THR A 570 -19.67 9.72 -12.87
CA THR A 570 -21.11 9.61 -12.58
C THR A 570 -21.97 10.17 -13.71
N GLY A 571 -23.19 9.65 -13.84
CA GLY A 571 -24.15 10.03 -14.90
C GLY A 571 -24.67 8.85 -15.73
N GLN A 572 -23.92 7.76 -15.80
CA GLN A 572 -24.37 6.47 -16.36
C GLN A 572 -23.84 5.29 -15.54
N PRO A 573 -24.64 4.24 -15.29
CA PRO A 573 -24.19 3.06 -14.56
C PRO A 573 -23.13 2.27 -15.35
N LEU A 574 -22.13 1.73 -14.65
CA LEU A 574 -21.13 0.83 -15.21
C LEU A 574 -21.53 -0.62 -14.89
N GLN A 575 -21.83 -1.39 -15.93
CA GLN A 575 -22.17 -2.81 -15.84
C GLN A 575 -20.98 -3.66 -16.27
N PHE A 576 -20.76 -4.76 -15.55
CA PHE A 576 -19.74 -5.76 -15.79
C PHE A 576 -20.38 -7.10 -16.13
N SER A 577 -19.71 -7.89 -16.98
CA SER A 577 -20.09 -9.28 -17.30
C SER A 577 -18.88 -10.20 -17.41
N ILE A 578 -18.93 -11.36 -16.75
CA ILE A 578 -17.94 -12.44 -16.85
C ILE A 578 -18.62 -13.69 -17.41
N PRO A 579 -18.33 -14.12 -18.65
CA PRO A 579 -18.90 -15.35 -19.21
C PRO A 579 -18.27 -16.61 -18.62
N ASN A 580 -18.97 -17.75 -18.73
CA ASN A 580 -18.50 -19.09 -18.38
C ASN A 580 -18.01 -19.23 -16.91
N ALA A 581 -18.77 -18.65 -15.97
CA ALA A 581 -18.50 -18.78 -14.54
C ALA A 581 -18.94 -20.16 -14.01
N ALA A 582 -18.02 -21.13 -14.01
CA ALA A 582 -18.26 -22.53 -13.64
C ALA A 582 -18.70 -22.80 -12.17
N SER A 583 -18.91 -21.75 -11.37
CA SER A 583 -19.37 -21.82 -9.97
C SER A 583 -20.02 -20.49 -9.60
N VAL A 584 -21.11 -20.51 -8.83
CA VAL A 584 -21.73 -19.30 -8.27
C VAL A 584 -20.74 -18.68 -7.27
N GLN A 585 -20.11 -17.57 -7.64
CA GLN A 585 -19.19 -16.80 -6.80
C GLN A 585 -19.78 -15.45 -6.42
N GLN A 586 -19.61 -15.04 -5.17
CA GLN A 586 -20.01 -13.71 -4.71
C GLN A 586 -19.06 -12.62 -5.21
N VAL A 587 -19.60 -11.43 -5.50
CA VAL A 587 -18.86 -10.26 -5.97
C VAL A 587 -18.79 -9.23 -4.83
N PHE A 588 -17.60 -8.73 -4.53
CA PHE A 588 -17.39 -7.69 -3.53
C PHE A 588 -16.61 -6.50 -4.09
N ARG A 589 -17.19 -5.29 -4.03
CA ARG A 589 -16.52 -4.01 -4.33
C ARG A 589 -15.60 -3.63 -3.19
N LEU A 590 -14.40 -3.14 -3.52
CA LEU A 590 -13.36 -2.74 -2.57
C LEU A 590 -13.14 -1.21 -2.54
N THR A 591 -13.58 -0.53 -3.61
CA THR A 591 -13.36 0.89 -3.93
C THR A 591 -13.67 1.86 -2.78
N ASP A 592 -14.69 1.57 -1.97
CA ASP A 592 -15.19 2.48 -0.93
C ASP A 592 -14.46 2.32 0.43
N GLY A 593 -13.26 1.72 0.44
CA GLY A 593 -12.44 1.49 1.63
C GLY A 593 -12.99 0.42 2.58
N LYS A 594 -13.85 -0.47 2.09
CA LYS A 594 -14.48 -1.57 2.84
C LYS A 594 -14.74 -2.74 1.90
N LEU A 595 -14.86 -3.94 2.46
CA LEU A 595 -15.42 -5.09 1.74
C LEU A 595 -16.94 -4.90 1.65
N GLN A 596 -17.45 -4.50 0.48
CA GLN A 596 -18.89 -4.33 0.24
C GLN A 596 -19.39 -5.42 -0.73
N PRO A 597 -20.35 -6.28 -0.34
CA PRO A 597 -21.01 -7.18 -1.30
C PRO A 597 -21.77 -6.36 -2.35
N VAL A 598 -21.86 -6.90 -3.56
CA VAL A 598 -22.62 -6.33 -4.68
C VAL A 598 -23.61 -7.39 -5.16
N ASP A 599 -24.86 -6.99 -5.36
CA ASP A 599 -25.88 -7.85 -5.96
C ASP A 599 -25.48 -8.17 -7.41
N ALA A 600 -25.27 -9.45 -7.68
CA ALA A 600 -24.83 -9.95 -8.97
C ALA A 600 -25.81 -11.01 -9.48
N ASP A 601 -26.27 -10.87 -10.72
CA ASP A 601 -27.04 -11.90 -11.39
C ASP A 601 -26.11 -13.05 -11.79
N THR A 602 -26.51 -14.26 -11.41
CA THR A 602 -25.81 -15.53 -11.66
C THR A 602 -26.76 -16.59 -12.24
N SER A 603 -27.93 -16.18 -12.73
CA SER A 603 -28.99 -17.07 -13.25
C SER A 603 -28.67 -17.65 -14.64
N GLY A 604 -27.77 -17.03 -15.39
CA GLY A 604 -27.30 -17.48 -16.70
C GLY A 604 -25.85 -17.98 -16.71
N ASN A 605 -25.31 -18.24 -17.90
CA ASN A 605 -23.90 -18.63 -18.11
C ASN A 605 -22.90 -17.46 -17.97
N ALA A 606 -23.22 -16.47 -17.15
CA ALA A 606 -22.38 -15.32 -16.85
C ALA A 606 -22.70 -14.77 -15.45
N ILE A 607 -21.70 -14.19 -14.79
CA ILE A 607 -21.92 -13.34 -13.61
C ILE A 607 -21.97 -11.90 -14.10
N THR A 608 -23.04 -11.17 -13.80
CA THR A 608 -23.17 -9.75 -14.15
C THR A 608 -23.54 -8.89 -12.95
N TRP A 609 -23.02 -7.68 -12.86
CA TRP A 609 -23.34 -6.71 -11.80
C TRP A 609 -23.21 -5.27 -12.29
N THR A 610 -23.90 -4.35 -11.63
CA THR A 610 -24.02 -2.95 -12.05
C THR A 610 -23.63 -2.01 -10.91
N ILE A 611 -22.91 -0.93 -11.24
CA ILE A 611 -22.50 0.13 -10.31
C ILE A 611 -23.10 1.45 -10.78
N GLU A 612 -24.13 1.94 -10.08
CA GLU A 612 -24.85 3.18 -10.39
C GLU A 612 -24.00 4.45 -10.28
N ARG A 613 -23.00 4.43 -9.38
CA ARG A 613 -22.06 5.53 -9.13
C ARG A 613 -20.63 5.01 -9.25
N PRO A 614 -20.14 4.76 -10.48
CA PRO A 614 -18.78 4.29 -10.68
C PRO A 614 -17.78 5.40 -10.34
N ARG A 615 -16.55 5.03 -10.03
CA ARG A 615 -15.42 5.91 -9.74
C ARG A 615 -14.38 5.83 -10.85
N SER A 616 -13.44 6.78 -10.90
CA SER A 616 -12.30 6.78 -11.85
C SER A 616 -11.40 5.54 -11.77
N THR A 617 -11.45 4.79 -10.67
CA THR A 617 -11.00 3.39 -10.60
C THR A 617 -11.96 2.59 -9.73
N GLU A 618 -12.38 1.43 -10.22
CA GLU A 618 -13.10 0.40 -9.46
C GLU A 618 -12.20 -0.80 -9.20
N SER A 619 -12.37 -1.47 -8.07
CA SER A 619 -11.83 -2.82 -7.89
C SER A 619 -12.78 -3.75 -7.15
N PHE A 620 -12.77 -5.02 -7.55
CA PHE A 620 -13.64 -6.08 -7.03
C PHE A 620 -12.84 -7.34 -6.76
N VAL A 621 -13.24 -8.11 -5.74
CA VAL A 621 -12.88 -9.53 -5.63
C VAL A 621 -14.11 -10.39 -5.88
N VAL A 622 -13.95 -11.43 -6.70
CA VAL A 622 -14.97 -12.44 -6.99
C VAL A 622 -14.47 -13.77 -6.39
N THR A 623 -15.14 -14.26 -5.35
CA THR A 623 -14.72 -15.45 -4.58
C THR A 623 -15.82 -15.87 -3.59
N ASN A 624 -15.73 -17.10 -3.07
CA ASN A 624 -16.46 -17.55 -1.89
C ASN A 624 -15.53 -17.87 -0.69
N SER A 625 -14.20 -17.71 -0.84
CA SER A 625 -13.20 -18.12 0.15
C SER A 625 -13.23 -17.24 1.41
N PRO A 626 -13.57 -17.78 2.60
CA PRO A 626 -13.45 -17.03 3.84
C PRO A 626 -12.02 -16.54 4.13
N PRO A 627 -10.93 -17.30 3.82
CA PRO A 627 -9.56 -16.79 3.85
C PRO A 627 -9.32 -15.52 3.00
N VAL A 628 -9.82 -15.48 1.77
CA VAL A 628 -9.68 -14.28 0.90
C VAL A 628 -10.42 -13.10 1.49
N LEU A 629 -11.68 -13.30 1.90
CA LEU A 629 -12.51 -12.24 2.47
C LEU A 629 -11.94 -11.70 3.78
N ALA A 630 -11.36 -12.58 4.62
CA ALA A 630 -10.67 -12.18 5.85
C ALA A 630 -9.37 -11.39 5.58
N TYR A 631 -8.60 -11.75 4.55
CA TYR A 631 -7.44 -10.97 4.11
C TYR A 631 -7.86 -9.57 3.63
N VAL A 632 -8.85 -9.50 2.73
CA VAL A 632 -9.34 -8.25 2.13
C VAL A 632 -9.95 -7.33 3.19
N ALA A 633 -10.85 -7.83 4.03
CA ALA A 633 -11.47 -7.03 5.09
C ALA A 633 -10.42 -6.43 6.04
N LYS A 634 -9.41 -7.21 6.41
CA LYS A 634 -8.28 -6.76 7.24
C LYS A 634 -7.41 -5.70 6.54
N GLN A 635 -7.14 -5.84 5.24
CA GLN A 635 -6.40 -4.80 4.50
C GLN A 635 -7.20 -3.49 4.43
N CYS A 636 -8.50 -3.56 4.15
CA CYS A 636 -9.36 -2.37 4.17
C CYS A 636 -9.41 -1.73 5.56
N GLU A 637 -9.63 -2.49 6.63
CA GLU A 637 -9.62 -1.99 8.02
C GLU A 637 -8.29 -1.28 8.37
N GLN A 638 -7.15 -1.82 7.89
CA GLN A 638 -5.83 -1.24 8.13
C GLN A 638 -5.53 0.04 7.35
N THR A 639 -6.22 0.34 6.24
CA THR A 639 -5.95 1.51 5.38
C THR A 639 -7.11 2.48 5.24
N VAL A 640 -8.33 2.16 5.70
CA VAL A 640 -9.53 2.98 5.48
C VAL A 640 -9.39 4.39 6.06
N LEU A 641 -8.80 4.56 7.24
CA LEU A 641 -8.65 5.88 7.86
C LEU A 641 -7.60 6.75 7.15
N SER A 642 -6.46 6.18 6.76
CA SER A 642 -5.43 6.92 6.02
C SER A 642 -5.91 7.27 4.61
N ASN A 643 -6.53 6.32 3.89
CA ASN A 643 -7.13 6.58 2.58
C ASN A 643 -8.24 7.66 2.67
N ALA A 644 -9.03 7.69 3.74
CA ALA A 644 -10.06 8.71 3.95
C ALA A 644 -9.48 10.13 4.16
N VAL A 645 -8.41 10.26 4.97
CA VAL A 645 -7.70 11.53 5.14
C VAL A 645 -7.02 11.95 3.83
N ASP A 646 -6.29 11.04 3.19
CA ASP A 646 -5.58 11.30 1.94
C ASP A 646 -6.53 11.75 0.81
N GLN A 647 -7.73 11.16 0.70
CA GLN A 647 -8.73 11.61 -0.27
C GLN A 647 -9.35 12.98 0.07
N VAL A 648 -9.51 13.33 1.34
CA VAL A 648 -9.96 14.69 1.75
C VAL A 648 -8.91 15.74 1.39
N ASP A 649 -7.63 15.46 1.62
CA ASP A 649 -6.52 16.35 1.24
C ASP A 649 -6.47 16.57 -0.28
N ILE A 650 -6.52 15.49 -1.07
CA ILE A 650 -6.51 15.55 -2.55
C ILE A 650 -7.73 16.32 -3.08
N ALA A 651 -8.92 16.09 -2.52
CA ALA A 651 -10.15 16.78 -2.92
C ALA A 651 -10.10 18.28 -2.59
N SER A 652 -9.55 18.64 -1.42
CA SER A 652 -9.41 20.04 -0.99
C SER A 652 -8.43 20.81 -1.88
N GLU A 653 -7.27 20.24 -2.20
CA GLU A 653 -6.28 20.85 -3.09
C GLU A 653 -6.79 20.96 -4.53
N SER A 654 -7.46 19.91 -5.03
CA SER A 654 -8.06 19.91 -6.37
C SER A 654 -9.18 20.94 -6.50
N LEU A 655 -9.98 21.18 -5.45
CA LEU A 655 -11.02 22.20 -5.42
C LEU A 655 -10.42 23.61 -5.53
N GLU A 656 -9.36 23.90 -4.77
CA GLU A 656 -8.66 25.19 -4.80
C GLU A 656 -8.13 25.50 -6.22
N ARG A 657 -7.58 24.50 -6.91
CA ARG A 657 -7.12 24.63 -8.29
C ARG A 657 -8.25 24.80 -9.30
N ALA A 658 -9.35 24.07 -9.13
CA ALA A 658 -10.49 24.18 -10.04
C ALA A 658 -11.19 25.54 -9.91
N THR A 659 -11.22 26.13 -8.71
CA THR A 659 -11.63 27.53 -8.51
C THR A 659 -10.70 28.49 -9.27
N ARG A 660 -9.38 28.45 -9.03
CA ARG A 660 -8.41 29.31 -9.73
C ARG A 660 -8.44 29.17 -11.26
N LEU A 661 -8.67 27.95 -11.76
CA LEU A 661 -8.86 27.69 -13.19
C LEU A 661 -10.09 28.41 -13.77
N ILE A 662 -11.21 28.39 -13.06
CA ILE A 662 -12.44 29.08 -13.49
C ILE A 662 -12.26 30.60 -13.40
N GLU A 663 -11.56 31.10 -12.40
CA GLU A 663 -11.19 32.52 -12.29
C GLU A 663 -10.37 32.99 -13.50
N SER A 664 -9.22 32.36 -13.81
CA SER A 664 -8.42 32.72 -15.01
C SER A 664 -9.18 32.54 -16.32
N ARG A 665 -9.99 31.47 -16.46
CA ARG A 665 -10.76 31.17 -17.68
C ARG A 665 -11.78 32.26 -18.02
N TYR A 666 -12.42 32.87 -17.02
CA TYR A 666 -13.48 33.86 -17.23
C TYR A 666 -13.07 35.31 -16.89
N ALA A 667 -11.83 35.54 -16.43
CA ALA A 667 -11.30 36.87 -16.09
C ALA A 667 -11.56 37.94 -17.17
N LYS A 668 -11.50 37.54 -18.45
CA LYS A 668 -11.67 38.40 -19.63
C LYS A 668 -13.12 38.79 -20.01
N ALA A 669 -14.16 38.17 -19.44
CA ALA A 669 -15.52 38.46 -19.89
C ALA A 669 -15.95 39.90 -19.48
N PRO A 670 -16.76 40.59 -20.31
CA PRO A 670 -16.87 42.05 -20.30
C PRO A 670 -17.53 42.63 -19.04
N ASP A 671 -18.39 41.85 -18.38
CA ASP A 671 -19.05 42.22 -17.13
C ASP A 671 -19.32 40.99 -16.25
N GLU A 672 -19.56 41.22 -14.96
CA GLU A 672 -19.77 40.15 -13.98
C GLU A 672 -21.01 39.29 -14.23
N ARG A 673 -22.09 39.81 -14.85
CA ARG A 673 -23.26 38.99 -15.18
C ARG A 673 -22.94 38.02 -16.31
N THR A 674 -22.19 38.45 -17.32
CA THR A 674 -21.70 37.56 -18.38
C THR A 674 -20.70 36.54 -17.84
N LYS A 675 -19.77 36.92 -16.93
CA LYS A 675 -18.89 35.97 -16.23
C LYS A 675 -19.70 34.93 -15.45
N MET A 676 -20.57 35.38 -14.53
CA MET A 676 -21.39 34.50 -13.69
C MET A 676 -22.30 33.60 -14.52
N GLY A 677 -22.86 34.10 -15.63
CA GLY A 677 -23.67 33.31 -16.55
C GLY A 677 -22.88 32.18 -17.22
N ALA A 678 -21.73 32.51 -17.82
CA ALA A 678 -20.87 31.55 -18.53
C ALA A 678 -20.17 30.56 -17.59
N ALA A 679 -19.86 30.97 -16.35
CA ALA A 679 -19.26 30.12 -15.32
C ALA A 679 -20.28 29.33 -14.48
N ARG A 680 -21.59 29.61 -14.59
CA ARG A 680 -22.64 29.14 -13.66
C ARG A 680 -22.61 27.64 -13.39
N HIS A 681 -22.43 26.81 -14.44
CA HIS A 681 -22.40 25.36 -14.29
C HIS A 681 -21.21 24.90 -13.43
N HIS A 682 -20.00 25.37 -13.76
CA HIS A 682 -18.79 25.07 -13.01
C HIS A 682 -18.88 25.57 -11.56
N LEU A 683 -19.36 26.81 -11.34
CA LEU A 683 -19.51 27.37 -9.99
C LEU A 683 -20.48 26.57 -9.11
N LEU A 684 -21.57 26.03 -9.68
CA LEU A 684 -22.48 25.12 -8.98
C LEU A 684 -21.83 23.78 -8.66
N ALA A 685 -21.03 23.21 -9.57
CA ALA A 685 -20.28 21.98 -9.32
C ALA A 685 -19.23 22.15 -8.21
N LEU A 686 -18.47 23.25 -8.23
CA LEU A 686 -17.48 23.59 -7.19
C LEU A 686 -18.13 23.82 -5.83
N ALA A 687 -19.28 24.50 -5.76
CA ALA A 687 -20.03 24.67 -4.52
C ALA A 687 -20.53 23.34 -3.94
N GLN A 688 -21.00 22.42 -4.80
CA GLN A 688 -21.38 21.06 -4.38
C GLN A 688 -20.16 20.24 -3.92
N ALA A 689 -19.02 20.36 -4.59
CA ALA A 689 -17.77 19.71 -4.18
C ALA A 689 -17.28 20.21 -2.81
N GLN A 690 -17.35 21.53 -2.54
CA GLN A 690 -17.07 22.09 -1.22
C GLN A 690 -18.01 21.53 -0.15
N GLN A 691 -19.32 21.44 -0.42
CA GLN A 691 -20.29 20.85 0.52
C GLN A 691 -19.96 19.37 0.81
N ARG A 692 -19.51 18.61 -0.20
CA ARG A 692 -19.08 17.22 -0.06
C ARG A 692 -17.81 17.09 0.79
N ILE A 693 -16.78 17.90 0.54
CA ILE A 693 -15.55 17.95 1.36
C ILE A 693 -15.86 18.33 2.82
N ASN A 694 -16.69 19.35 3.04
CA ASN A 694 -17.16 19.75 4.37
C ASN A 694 -18.00 18.66 5.06
N THR A 695 -18.51 17.69 4.32
CA THR A 695 -19.21 16.51 4.87
C THR A 695 -18.20 15.40 5.19
N ALA A 696 -17.27 15.10 4.29
CA ALA A 696 -16.19 14.14 4.53
C ALA A 696 -15.34 14.48 5.77
N GLN A 697 -15.03 15.77 5.98
CA GLN A 697 -14.33 16.25 7.18
C GLN A 697 -15.14 15.99 8.47
N ARG A 698 -16.48 16.14 8.43
CA ARG A 698 -17.37 15.82 9.57
C ARG A 698 -17.52 14.32 9.77
N ASP A 699 -17.48 13.53 8.70
CA ASP A 699 -17.50 12.07 8.76
C ASP A 699 -16.20 11.53 9.38
N LEU A 700 -15.04 12.12 9.07
CA LEU A 700 -13.77 11.85 9.76
C LEU A 700 -13.85 12.18 11.27
N GLN A 701 -14.38 13.36 11.63
CA GLN A 701 -14.61 13.74 13.05
C GLN A 701 -15.54 12.78 13.80
N ARG A 702 -16.43 12.09 13.08
CA ARG A 702 -17.36 11.08 13.60
C ARG A 702 -16.81 9.64 13.57
N ASN A 703 -15.55 9.46 13.18
CA ASN A 703 -14.92 8.15 12.95
C ASN A 703 -15.68 7.26 11.94
N ALA A 704 -16.18 7.87 10.85
CA ALA A 704 -16.89 7.20 9.76
C ALA A 704 -16.09 7.27 8.42
N PRO A 705 -14.88 6.69 8.34
CA PRO A 705 -13.95 6.94 7.23
C PRO A 705 -14.46 6.46 5.86
N SER A 706 -15.25 5.38 5.77
CA SER A 706 -15.87 4.96 4.50
C SER A 706 -16.95 5.94 3.99
N ALA A 707 -17.58 6.73 4.87
CA ALA A 707 -18.47 7.82 4.47
C ALA A 707 -17.67 9.03 3.97
N ALA A 708 -16.55 9.34 4.64
CA ALA A 708 -15.59 10.35 4.19
C ALA A 708 -15.02 10.02 2.80
N ILE A 709 -14.60 8.77 2.55
CA ILE A 709 -14.17 8.29 1.22
C ILE A 709 -15.26 8.54 0.18
N ASN A 710 -16.51 8.16 0.46
CA ASN A 710 -17.62 8.35 -0.49
C ASN A 710 -17.90 9.83 -0.80
N ASN A 711 -17.88 10.70 0.22
CA ASN A 711 -18.06 12.14 0.02
C ASN A 711 -16.86 12.79 -0.68
N SER A 712 -15.62 12.37 -0.42
CA SER A 712 -14.43 12.85 -1.13
C SER A 712 -14.42 12.41 -2.58
N ALA A 713 -14.78 11.16 -2.88
CA ALA A 713 -14.89 10.66 -4.24
C ALA A 713 -16.05 11.32 -5.02
N ASP A 714 -17.16 11.67 -4.35
CA ASP A 714 -18.23 12.50 -4.92
C ASP A 714 -17.76 13.93 -5.22
N ALA A 715 -16.91 14.53 -4.38
CA ALA A 715 -16.33 15.84 -4.62
C ALA A 715 -15.35 15.83 -5.79
N LEU A 716 -14.47 14.82 -5.84
CA LEU A 716 -13.49 14.65 -6.92
C LEU A 716 -14.17 14.48 -8.27
N ASP A 717 -15.28 13.73 -8.37
CA ASP A 717 -15.98 13.53 -9.64
C ASP A 717 -16.52 14.86 -10.24
N LEU A 718 -17.09 15.73 -9.38
CA LEU A 718 -17.53 17.07 -9.75
C LEU A 718 -16.35 17.95 -10.21
N ILE A 719 -15.22 17.89 -9.49
CA ILE A 719 -14.00 18.64 -9.82
C ILE A 719 -13.36 18.14 -11.12
N HIS A 720 -13.39 16.83 -11.39
CA HIS A 720 -12.92 16.22 -12.62
C HIS A 720 -13.70 16.73 -13.83
N GLY A 721 -15.03 16.84 -13.74
CA GLY A 721 -15.85 17.46 -14.79
C GLY A 721 -15.41 18.90 -15.10
N VAL A 722 -15.21 19.73 -14.08
CA VAL A 722 -14.73 21.13 -14.23
C VAL A 722 -13.34 21.20 -14.90
N PHE A 723 -12.43 20.29 -14.56
CA PHE A 723 -11.13 20.18 -15.24
C PHE A 723 -11.27 19.70 -16.69
N PHE A 724 -12.09 18.70 -16.96
CA PHE A 724 -12.28 18.11 -18.29
C PHE A 724 -12.90 19.10 -19.28
N ASP A 725 -14.00 19.76 -18.90
CA ASP A 725 -14.68 20.76 -19.73
C ASP A 725 -13.79 21.98 -20.03
N SER A 726 -12.93 22.35 -19.08
CA SER A 726 -11.93 23.41 -19.27
C SER A 726 -10.77 22.96 -20.15
N TYR A 727 -10.31 21.71 -20.02
CA TYR A 727 -9.27 21.12 -20.86
C TYR A 727 -9.75 20.99 -22.31
N GLN A 728 -10.99 20.56 -22.56
CA GLN A 728 -11.51 20.41 -23.93
C GLN A 728 -11.52 21.75 -24.69
N VAL A 729 -11.93 22.84 -24.01
CA VAL A 729 -11.89 24.19 -24.61
C VAL A 729 -10.47 24.69 -24.84
N ALA A 730 -9.50 24.31 -24.00
CA ALA A 730 -8.07 24.57 -24.25
C ALA A 730 -7.54 23.77 -25.44
N ARG A 731 -7.88 22.49 -25.49
CA ARG A 731 -7.43 21.55 -26.51
C ARG A 731 -7.96 21.90 -27.90
N ALA A 732 -9.17 22.44 -28.00
CA ALA A 732 -9.84 22.79 -29.26
C ALA A 732 -9.06 23.81 -30.13
N ASN A 733 -8.32 24.74 -29.51
CA ASN A 733 -7.58 25.79 -30.22
C ASN A 733 -6.11 25.39 -30.55
N LEU A 734 -5.74 24.12 -30.35
CA LEU A 734 -4.37 23.63 -30.52
C LEU A 734 -4.30 22.51 -31.57
N ALA A 735 -3.16 22.38 -32.26
CA ALA A 735 -2.91 21.22 -33.12
C ALA A 735 -2.74 19.94 -32.28
N ALA A 736 -1.90 19.99 -31.25
CA ALA A 736 -1.64 18.90 -30.30
C ALA A 736 -1.78 19.40 -28.85
N ALA A 737 -2.02 18.52 -27.87
CA ALA A 737 -1.98 18.91 -26.45
C ALA A 737 -0.57 19.41 -26.08
N GLN A 738 0.45 18.78 -26.65
CA GLN A 738 1.87 19.10 -26.58
C GLN A 738 2.23 20.48 -27.20
N SER A 739 1.30 21.16 -27.88
CA SER A 739 1.49 22.53 -28.39
C SER A 739 1.49 23.59 -27.27
N SER A 740 1.05 23.25 -26.05
CA SER A 740 1.10 24.14 -24.88
C SER A 740 1.60 23.35 -23.66
N PRO A 741 2.70 23.77 -22.99
CA PRO A 741 3.21 23.04 -21.84
C PRO A 741 2.22 23.03 -20.66
N PHE A 742 1.34 24.04 -20.60
CA PHE A 742 0.37 24.24 -19.53
C PHE A 742 -0.91 23.39 -19.66
N VAL A 743 -1.17 22.81 -20.83
CA VAL A 743 -2.37 21.98 -21.10
C VAL A 743 -2.16 20.51 -20.71
N LEU A 744 -0.92 20.10 -20.46
CA LEU A 744 -0.55 18.70 -20.20
C LEU A 744 -0.94 18.18 -18.80
N THR A 745 -1.33 19.06 -17.88
CA THR A 745 -1.80 18.73 -16.52
C THR A 745 -2.82 19.78 -16.02
N PRO A 746 -3.94 19.39 -15.38
CA PRO A 746 -4.91 20.32 -14.78
C PRO A 746 -4.27 21.33 -13.82
N SER A 747 -3.18 20.93 -13.14
CA SER A 747 -2.46 21.78 -12.18
C SER A 747 -1.97 23.11 -12.76
N SER A 748 -1.67 23.16 -14.06
CA SER A 748 -1.16 24.34 -14.76
C SER A 748 -2.14 24.95 -15.76
N LEU A 749 -3.34 24.39 -15.93
CA LEU A 749 -4.24 24.75 -17.02
C LEU A 749 -4.70 26.22 -17.00
N HIS A 750 -4.71 26.86 -15.83
CA HIS A 750 -4.97 28.30 -15.70
C HIS A 750 -3.91 29.15 -16.43
N LEU A 751 -2.62 28.77 -16.31
CA LEU A 751 -1.49 29.42 -16.98
C LEU A 751 -1.57 29.34 -18.52
N HIS A 752 -2.32 28.38 -19.08
CA HIS A 752 -2.57 28.36 -20.51
C HIS A 752 -3.43 29.55 -20.97
N TRP A 753 -4.40 29.95 -20.16
CA TRP A 753 -5.24 31.11 -20.43
C TRP A 753 -4.46 32.40 -20.28
N ASP A 754 -3.63 32.52 -19.24
CA ASP A 754 -2.75 33.68 -19.06
C ASP A 754 -1.76 33.82 -20.24
N LEU A 755 -1.18 32.70 -20.72
CA LEU A 755 -0.37 32.64 -21.93
C LEU A 755 -1.16 33.04 -23.19
N ALA A 756 -2.40 32.58 -23.36
CA ALA A 756 -3.23 32.97 -24.51
C ALA A 756 -3.53 34.48 -24.48
N ILE A 757 -3.84 35.02 -23.31
CA ILE A 757 -4.05 36.46 -23.07
C ILE A 757 -2.79 37.26 -23.44
N ALA A 758 -1.59 36.78 -23.09
CA ALA A 758 -0.33 37.41 -23.46
C ALA A 758 -0.06 37.33 -24.98
N CYS A 759 -0.29 36.17 -25.61
CA CYS A 759 -0.12 35.96 -27.04
C CYS A 759 -1.03 36.85 -27.91
N GLU A 760 -2.27 37.09 -27.48
CA GLU A 760 -3.21 38.03 -28.13
C GLU A 760 -2.75 39.50 -28.01
N ARG A 761 -2.07 39.86 -26.92
CA ARG A 761 -1.55 41.21 -26.66
C ARG A 761 -0.17 41.45 -27.30
N SER A 762 0.50 40.41 -27.76
CA SER A 762 1.88 40.46 -28.25
C SER A 762 1.97 40.97 -29.70
N GLN A 763 2.92 41.86 -29.96
CA GLN A 763 3.29 42.23 -31.34
C GLN A 763 4.26 41.18 -31.90
N TRP A 764 3.83 40.47 -32.94
CA TRP A 764 4.62 39.41 -33.56
C TRP A 764 5.49 39.95 -34.69
N ARG A 765 6.77 39.59 -34.68
CA ARG A 765 7.73 39.88 -35.75
C ARG A 765 8.21 38.57 -36.38
N ASP A 766 8.23 38.51 -37.71
CA ASP A 766 8.82 37.41 -38.45
C ASP A 766 10.34 37.35 -38.25
N VAL A 767 10.85 36.15 -38.02
CA VAL A 767 12.28 35.81 -38.06
C VAL A 767 12.43 34.63 -39.00
N GLU A 768 13.23 34.78 -40.04
CA GLU A 768 13.42 33.72 -41.03
C GLU A 768 14.40 32.65 -40.53
N LEU A 769 14.03 31.38 -40.76
CA LEU A 769 14.86 30.22 -40.47
C LEU A 769 15.72 29.91 -41.69
N PRO A 770 17.07 29.99 -41.62
CA PRO A 770 17.93 29.76 -42.78
C PRO A 770 17.68 28.38 -43.40
N GLY A 771 17.45 28.31 -44.72
CA GLY A 771 17.16 27.06 -45.44
C GLY A 771 15.74 26.49 -45.30
N ALA A 772 14.80 27.23 -44.69
CA ALA A 772 13.38 26.82 -44.60
C ALA A 772 12.58 26.98 -45.92
N ASP A 773 13.24 27.45 -46.99
CA ASP A 773 12.74 27.45 -48.37
C ASP A 773 12.92 26.10 -49.08
N PHE A 774 13.62 25.14 -48.44
CA PHE A 774 13.88 23.78 -48.93
C PHE A 774 14.43 23.73 -50.38
N ALA A 775 15.10 24.79 -50.82
CA ALA A 775 15.47 24.98 -52.22
C ALA A 775 16.81 24.37 -52.62
N ASP A 776 17.72 24.20 -51.66
CA ASP A 776 19.11 23.77 -51.90
C ASP A 776 19.62 22.99 -50.68
N LEU A 777 20.08 21.75 -50.90
CA LEU A 777 20.53 20.85 -49.85
C LEU A 777 21.88 21.29 -49.25
N ASP A 778 22.83 21.74 -50.06
CA ASP A 778 24.15 22.15 -49.59
C ASP A 778 24.05 23.46 -48.79
N ARG A 779 23.17 24.38 -49.22
CA ARG A 779 22.81 25.59 -48.45
C ARG A 779 22.14 25.24 -47.11
N MET A 780 21.26 24.25 -47.07
CA MET A 780 20.66 23.76 -45.82
C MET A 780 21.72 23.14 -44.89
N LEU A 781 22.59 22.27 -45.41
CA LEU A 781 23.66 21.63 -44.63
C LEU A 781 24.67 22.66 -44.11
N ALA A 782 25.06 23.64 -44.93
CA ALA A 782 25.93 24.76 -44.53
C ALA A 782 25.28 25.65 -43.45
N ALA A 783 23.94 25.81 -43.48
CA ALA A 783 23.18 26.47 -42.43
C ALA A 783 22.99 25.62 -41.14
N GLY A 784 23.50 24.40 -41.10
CA GLY A 784 23.45 23.52 -39.92
C GLY A 784 22.22 22.62 -39.82
N TRP A 785 21.46 22.43 -40.90
CA TRP A 785 20.44 21.38 -40.95
C TRP A 785 21.09 19.99 -40.83
N SER A 786 20.44 19.06 -40.14
CA SER A 786 20.96 17.72 -39.90
C SER A 786 19.85 16.68 -39.78
N GLN A 787 20.17 15.42 -40.14
CA GLN A 787 19.27 14.28 -39.99
C GLN A 787 19.82 13.26 -38.99
N GLN A 788 18.92 12.62 -38.25
CA GLN A 788 19.18 11.49 -37.36
C GLN A 788 18.30 10.31 -37.77
N ARG A 789 18.85 9.10 -37.76
CA ARG A 789 18.18 7.85 -38.19
C ARG A 789 18.27 6.80 -37.07
N ARG A 790 17.21 6.02 -36.87
CA ARG A 790 17.07 4.92 -35.90
C ARG A 790 16.40 3.71 -36.56
N GLN A 791 16.61 2.51 -36.00
CA GLN A 791 16.02 1.25 -36.47
C GLN A 791 16.19 1.01 -37.99
N THR A 792 17.38 1.31 -38.53
CA THR A 792 17.74 1.05 -39.95
C THR A 792 17.86 -0.44 -40.30
N ASP A 793 17.79 -1.31 -39.29
CA ASP A 793 17.61 -2.76 -39.37
C ASP A 793 16.15 -3.20 -39.49
N GLN A 794 15.19 -2.27 -39.37
CA GLN A 794 13.76 -2.53 -39.48
C GLN A 794 13.06 -1.68 -40.55
N ALA A 795 13.58 -0.47 -40.84
CA ALA A 795 13.06 0.40 -41.90
C ALA A 795 14.17 1.04 -42.76
N THR A 796 13.86 1.19 -44.05
CA THR A 796 14.59 2.05 -44.99
C THR A 796 14.03 3.47 -44.88
N LEU A 797 14.92 4.46 -44.74
CA LEU A 797 14.56 5.85 -44.40
C LEU A 797 15.01 6.83 -45.48
N ALA A 798 14.07 7.65 -45.96
CA ALA A 798 14.31 8.69 -46.95
C ALA A 798 14.03 10.09 -46.38
N VAL A 799 14.90 11.04 -46.77
CA VAL A 799 14.84 12.47 -46.44
C VAL A 799 15.26 13.21 -47.69
N GLU A 800 14.31 13.87 -48.35
CA GLU A 800 14.46 14.33 -49.74
C GLU A 800 13.84 15.72 -49.92
N LEU A 801 14.46 16.56 -50.75
CA LEU A 801 13.81 17.77 -51.24
C LEU A 801 12.84 17.40 -52.38
N VAL A 802 11.61 17.89 -52.31
CA VAL A 802 10.58 17.64 -53.32
C VAL A 802 9.98 18.97 -53.83
N PRO A 803 9.71 19.10 -55.13
CA PRO A 803 8.95 20.23 -55.66
C PRO A 803 7.58 20.34 -54.99
N GLY A 804 7.19 21.56 -54.64
CA GLY A 804 6.02 21.90 -53.83
C GLY A 804 4.69 21.82 -54.58
N SER A 805 4.36 20.68 -55.17
CA SER A 805 3.06 20.44 -55.82
C SER A 805 1.88 20.38 -54.83
N THR A 806 2.16 20.29 -53.53
CA THR A 806 1.17 20.18 -52.44
C THR A 806 1.37 21.22 -51.32
N THR A 807 2.32 22.14 -51.45
CA THR A 807 2.68 23.10 -50.39
C THR A 807 1.83 24.37 -50.44
N GLN A 808 0.88 24.51 -49.52
CA GLN A 808 0.07 25.74 -49.35
C GLN A 808 0.83 26.93 -48.74
N HIS A 809 2.17 26.90 -48.65
CA HIS A 809 2.95 27.89 -47.92
C HIS A 809 3.42 29.04 -48.83
N PRO A 810 3.03 30.30 -48.58
CA PRO A 810 3.22 31.42 -49.53
C PRO A 810 4.66 31.90 -49.72
N ARG A 811 5.64 31.29 -49.03
CA ARG A 811 7.08 31.61 -49.16
C ARG A 811 7.96 30.44 -49.63
N SER A 812 7.40 29.29 -50.01
CA SER A 812 8.19 28.16 -50.53
C SER A 812 7.52 27.45 -51.69
N THR A 813 8.29 27.19 -52.74
CA THR A 813 7.94 26.32 -53.87
C THR A 813 8.47 24.90 -53.72
N ASN A 814 9.10 24.56 -52.59
CA ASN A 814 9.65 23.23 -52.29
C ASN A 814 9.22 22.76 -50.89
N GLY A 815 9.33 21.45 -50.65
CA GLY A 815 9.10 20.82 -49.35
C GLY A 815 10.14 19.76 -49.02
N LEU A 816 10.21 19.37 -47.76
CA LEU A 816 11.06 18.28 -47.27
C LEU A 816 10.22 17.02 -47.06
N ARG A 817 10.38 16.01 -47.93
CA ARG A 817 9.74 14.71 -47.78
C ARG A 817 10.50 13.86 -46.76
N LEU A 818 9.78 13.41 -45.73
CA LEU A 818 10.26 12.41 -44.77
C LEU A 818 9.46 11.12 -45.00
N ALA A 819 10.14 10.01 -45.29
CA ALA A 819 9.48 8.72 -45.49
C ALA A 819 10.23 7.58 -44.80
N ALA A 820 9.48 6.57 -44.36
CA ALA A 820 10.00 5.37 -43.73
C ALA A 820 9.24 4.15 -44.27
N TYR A 821 10.00 3.19 -44.80
CA TYR A 821 9.48 1.98 -45.42
C TYR A 821 9.95 0.76 -44.62
N ARG A 822 9.02 -0.05 -44.10
CA ARG A 822 9.36 -1.30 -43.40
C ARG A 822 10.15 -2.22 -44.33
N GLN A 823 11.26 -2.78 -43.84
CA GLN A 823 12.05 -3.74 -44.62
C GLN A 823 11.29 -5.08 -44.76
N PRO A 824 11.37 -5.76 -45.91
CA PRO A 824 10.75 -7.08 -46.08
C PRO A 824 11.23 -8.07 -45.01
N GLY A 825 10.29 -8.63 -44.25
CA GLY A 825 10.58 -9.59 -43.18
C GLY A 825 11.02 -9.01 -41.83
N SER A 826 11.18 -7.69 -41.68
CA SER A 826 11.38 -7.09 -40.35
C SER A 826 10.08 -7.07 -39.53
N ASP A 827 10.17 -6.96 -38.21
CA ASP A 827 8.99 -6.81 -37.35
C ASP A 827 8.16 -5.55 -37.70
N PRO A 828 6.85 -5.51 -37.38
CA PRO A 828 6.07 -4.28 -37.44
C PRO A 828 6.64 -3.24 -36.47
N ILE A 829 7.03 -2.08 -36.98
CA ILE A 829 7.47 -0.96 -36.14
C ILE A 829 6.22 -0.31 -35.54
N SER A 830 6.07 -0.40 -34.21
CA SER A 830 4.96 0.22 -33.52
C SER A 830 5.14 1.74 -33.45
N GLY A 831 4.15 2.48 -34.00
CA GLY A 831 4.17 3.93 -34.06
C GLY A 831 4.11 4.62 -32.69
N GLY A 832 4.37 5.94 -32.69
CA GLY A 832 4.32 6.77 -31.48
C GLY A 832 5.52 6.54 -30.56
N TYR A 833 5.32 5.74 -29.51
CA TYR A 833 6.15 5.77 -28.30
C TYR A 833 7.53 5.11 -28.40
N GLU A 834 7.83 4.34 -29.45
CA GLU A 834 9.21 3.88 -29.72
C GLU A 834 10.13 5.01 -30.23
N GLY A 835 9.55 6.20 -30.48
CA GLY A 835 10.24 7.41 -30.91
C GLY A 835 10.46 7.46 -32.43
N ALA A 836 10.76 8.65 -32.95
CA ALA A 836 10.91 8.84 -34.39
C ALA A 836 12.05 8.01 -34.99
N LEU A 837 11.76 7.34 -36.12
CA LEU A 837 12.73 6.63 -36.96
C LEU A 837 13.69 7.61 -37.65
N THR A 838 13.13 8.69 -38.19
CA THR A 838 13.85 9.83 -38.77
C THR A 838 13.53 11.06 -37.96
N ARG A 839 14.54 11.82 -37.57
CA ARG A 839 14.40 13.20 -37.09
C ARG A 839 15.25 14.11 -37.95
N VAL A 840 14.66 15.19 -38.47
CA VAL A 840 15.42 16.31 -39.02
C VAL A 840 15.46 17.43 -37.98
N ARG A 841 16.62 18.06 -37.84
CA ARG A 841 16.87 19.26 -37.03
C ARG A 841 17.23 20.39 -37.99
N SER A 842 16.60 21.55 -37.81
CA SER A 842 16.86 22.74 -38.60
C SER A 842 18.20 23.40 -38.25
N ALA A 843 18.58 24.39 -39.06
CA ALA A 843 19.46 25.47 -38.65
C ALA A 843 19.09 26.02 -37.25
N GLY A 844 20.09 26.54 -36.54
CA GLY A 844 19.89 27.36 -35.35
C GLY A 844 19.53 28.80 -35.74
N ILE A 845 18.82 29.51 -34.85
CA ILE A 845 18.57 30.95 -34.94
C ILE A 845 18.89 31.60 -33.59
N GLU A 846 19.53 32.76 -33.63
CA GLU A 846 19.77 33.57 -32.44
C GLU A 846 18.56 34.48 -32.20
N LEU A 847 18.05 34.48 -30.96
CA LEU A 847 16.87 35.23 -30.56
C LEU A 847 17.13 35.93 -29.22
N PRO A 848 16.65 37.17 -29.01
CA PRO A 848 16.75 37.83 -27.72
C PRO A 848 16.08 37.03 -26.59
N ALA A 849 16.75 36.95 -25.44
CA ALA A 849 16.20 36.27 -24.26
C ALA A 849 14.90 36.93 -23.77
N GLY A 850 14.05 36.15 -23.09
CA GLY A 850 12.80 36.62 -22.50
C GLY A 850 11.66 36.93 -23.48
N HIS A 851 11.83 36.65 -24.78
CA HIS A 851 10.79 36.86 -25.79
C HIS A 851 9.97 35.58 -26.04
N LEU A 852 8.66 35.72 -26.30
CA LEU A 852 7.84 34.62 -26.81
C LEU A 852 8.22 34.29 -28.26
N VAL A 853 8.35 32.99 -28.56
CA VAL A 853 8.72 32.50 -29.90
C VAL A 853 7.63 31.56 -30.41
N ARG A 854 6.95 31.94 -31.49
CA ARG A 854 5.94 31.11 -32.16
C ARG A 854 6.52 30.47 -33.40
N VAL A 855 6.92 29.20 -33.29
CA VAL A 855 7.30 28.38 -34.45
C VAL A 855 6.03 27.90 -35.16
N VAL A 856 5.93 28.15 -36.46
CA VAL A 856 4.86 27.64 -37.33
C VAL A 856 5.49 26.73 -38.38
N GLY A 857 4.88 25.57 -38.63
CA GLY A 857 5.30 24.64 -39.66
C GLY A 857 4.11 23.90 -40.24
N THR A 858 4.08 23.79 -41.57
CA THR A 858 3.03 23.06 -42.30
C THR A 858 3.56 21.69 -42.70
N ALA A 859 2.83 20.63 -42.38
CA ALA A 859 3.15 19.26 -42.77
C ALA A 859 1.91 18.59 -43.36
N ALA A 860 2.09 17.82 -44.44
CA ALA A 860 1.06 17.02 -45.06
C ALA A 860 1.42 15.54 -44.94
N ILE A 861 0.49 14.71 -44.47
CA ILE A 861 0.68 13.25 -44.44
C ILE A 861 0.33 12.72 -45.83
N LEU A 862 1.36 12.42 -46.63
CA LEU A 862 1.21 11.68 -47.87
C LEU A 862 0.86 10.23 -47.51
N LYS A 863 -0.43 9.88 -47.59
CA LYS A 863 -0.83 8.47 -47.64
C LYS A 863 -0.25 7.85 -48.91
N CYS A 864 0.46 6.74 -48.76
CA CYS A 864 0.58 5.76 -49.83
C CYS A 864 -0.64 4.85 -49.69
N ASP A 865 -1.37 4.66 -50.78
CA ASP A 865 -2.40 3.63 -50.91
C ASP A 865 -1.75 2.24 -51.13
#